data_AF-A9VTN7-F1
#
_entry.id   AF-A9VTN7-F1
#
_cell.length_a   1.000
_cell.length_b   1.000
_cell.length_c   1.000
_cell.angle_alpha   90.00
_cell.angle_beta   90.00
_cell.angle_gamma   90.00
#
_symmetry.space_group_name_H-M   'P 1'
#
loop_
_entity.id
_entity.type
_entity.pdbx_description
1 polymer ?
#
loop_
_entity_poly.entity_id
_entity_poly.type
_entity_poly.pdbx_seq_one_letter_code
_entity_poly.pdbx_strand_id
1 'polypeptide(L)'
;MERNKRKHINAMIIAAALSLPFATYSTPALAAVVIEANKTGHALEDGTYDAVIKAYKDKTNEESMAAVYIKNPKLTIEKGKKIVTATLSDSDFFEYLKTEDIDTPGVFHDVKVISEDKKKNGTKVIQFEVGELGKRYNMQMHIYIPTMAYDNKYQVQFEVNALNLENNVPKDQKENKEDKVDQQDGNVIVDKQLQMHINKYNLNRENLNTPITKEDLLKVKSLIVVEAKSKGIKDVSGLEYMTNLENLTLEEVKLENIQFISKLRQLKSLSITYGELEDIGPLAELEHVEILSLRNNKISDLSPLSQMKKIKMLDLNSNYIKDIKPLFTVTTLRTLTVANNQISNVNLAGIEQLKNVRNLSLSNNGLTNIEHITSMKKLVELDLSKNELKNIEPLLRLSTVQSLNLEENYISDITPLSQLTGLYDLKLGSNEIRDVRPVQELGKRMYIDIQRQKIFLDEASVDEEIKIPIYNLKGETLQNINVKSEEATLNNGFIKWNSPGEKIYEFKLDTNSAESKIRFNGTVIQSIVEKQTENKNVILDKNLQQHINKKNFGRENLNAPITKEDLLQIKTLEILKEKGKEIKDLTGLEYMTNLENLTLEGVGLKNIEFISNLKQLKDVNVSHNKIEDITPLSSLENLQWLNLADNHIKDVSVLGSMLDLLSLKLAGNEIRDVRPLIQLGQWFSIDAGRQKIILNEAKVNEEIQVPVYDLEGETIENIKLTSEGGTFNNGVMKWSTPGEKVYKFDLESDETSICFNGTVIQNIVEKEEVTEPTKEVEEIKEEVKEPIKEVEETKEEVKEPVKEIEEIKEEVKEPVKEVEETKEEVKEPVKEIEETKEEVKEPAKEVAGTKEEVKEPAKEVAGTKEEVKEPVKEVEEIKEEVKEPAKEVAGTKEEVKEPAKEVEEIKEEVKEEVKEPAKEVAGTKEEVKESATGLDQEPKGNNQVGPVKVVGQESAKEKDSNKRHANKQEENQKSLAATGGQANTPTLLSGLALVLSALSMFVFRKRLFKK
;
A
#
# COMPACT_ATOMS: atom_id res chain seq x y z
N MET A 1 -26.25 -26.25 -24.90
CA MET A 1 -26.07 -24.78 -24.80
C MET A 1 -25.38 -24.30 -23.52
N GLU A 2 -25.32 -25.09 -22.43
CA GLU A 2 -24.98 -24.55 -21.10
C GLU A 2 -23.54 -24.04 -20.89
N ARG A 3 -22.54 -24.52 -21.63
CA ARG A 3 -21.13 -24.07 -21.46
C ARG A 3 -20.94 -22.56 -21.70
N ASN A 4 -21.77 -21.93 -22.52
CA ASN A 4 -21.70 -20.47 -22.71
C ASN A 4 -22.34 -19.71 -21.53
N LYS A 5 -23.37 -20.26 -20.87
CA LYS A 5 -23.98 -19.61 -19.69
C LYS A 5 -22.97 -19.46 -18.55
N ARG A 6 -22.12 -20.45 -18.27
CA ARG A 6 -21.07 -20.31 -17.23
C ARG A 6 -19.98 -19.30 -17.59
N LYS A 7 -19.59 -19.19 -18.86
CA LYS A 7 -18.69 -18.09 -19.31
C LYS A 7 -19.34 -16.73 -19.09
N HIS A 8 -20.61 -16.57 -19.45
CA HIS A 8 -21.34 -15.32 -19.21
C HIS A 8 -21.57 -15.04 -17.72
N ILE A 9 -21.82 -16.04 -16.87
CA ILE A 9 -21.99 -15.84 -15.42
C ILE A 9 -20.68 -15.38 -14.76
N ASN A 10 -19.54 -16.00 -15.06
CA ASN A 10 -18.26 -15.52 -14.51
C ASN A 10 -17.89 -14.13 -15.08
N ALA A 11 -18.15 -13.88 -16.37
CA ALA A 11 -18.00 -12.55 -16.95
C ALA A 11 -18.97 -11.53 -16.34
N MET A 12 -20.18 -11.94 -15.91
CA MET A 12 -21.20 -11.08 -15.30
C MET A 12 -20.93 -10.84 -13.80
N ILE A 13 -20.24 -11.74 -13.10
CA ILE A 13 -19.77 -11.53 -11.71
C ILE A 13 -18.57 -10.58 -11.70
N ILE A 14 -17.63 -10.72 -12.65
CA ILE A 14 -16.50 -9.79 -12.80
C ILE A 14 -16.97 -8.46 -13.40
N ALA A 15 -17.91 -8.47 -14.36
CA ALA A 15 -18.56 -7.24 -14.81
C ALA A 15 -19.41 -6.60 -13.71
N ALA A 16 -19.99 -7.36 -12.76
CA ALA A 16 -20.62 -6.78 -11.57
C ALA A 16 -19.58 -6.11 -10.65
N ALA A 17 -18.37 -6.65 -10.52
CA ALA A 17 -17.28 -5.91 -9.86
C ALA A 17 -16.88 -4.61 -10.62
N LEU A 18 -17.17 -4.52 -11.92
CA LEU A 18 -17.01 -3.34 -12.77
C LEU A 18 -18.30 -2.50 -12.97
N SER A 19 -19.45 -2.92 -12.41
CA SER A 19 -20.77 -2.32 -12.65
C SER A 19 -21.65 -2.21 -11.40
N LEU A 20 -21.13 -2.55 -10.23
CA LEU A 20 -21.66 -2.10 -8.95
C LEU A 20 -21.17 -0.66 -8.72
N PRO A 21 -22.06 0.28 -8.36
CA PRO A 21 -21.63 1.61 -7.97
C PRO A 21 -20.90 1.50 -6.62
N PHE A 22 -19.56 1.58 -6.65
CA PHE A 22 -18.76 1.89 -5.46
C PHE A 22 -18.89 3.39 -5.13
N ALA A 23 -20.12 3.81 -4.82
CA ALA A 23 -20.41 5.06 -4.15
C ALA A 23 -19.89 4.98 -2.69
N THR A 24 -19.53 6.06 -1.99
CA THR A 24 -19.48 7.48 -2.39
C THR A 24 -18.09 8.06 -2.05
N TYR A 25 -17.59 8.97 -2.88
CA TYR A 25 -16.65 10.02 -2.45
C TYR A 25 -17.17 11.36 -2.98
N SER A 26 -17.55 12.27 -2.08
CA SER A 26 -18.16 13.58 -2.39
C SER A 26 -19.39 13.52 -3.31
N THR A 27 -20.59 13.37 -2.73
CA THR A 27 -21.83 13.46 -3.51
C THR A 27 -22.06 14.86 -4.12
N PRO A 28 -22.99 15.05 -5.08
CA PRO A 28 -23.22 16.35 -5.74
C PRO A 28 -23.79 17.48 -4.84
N ALA A 29 -23.99 17.27 -3.53
CA ALA A 29 -24.58 18.28 -2.65
C ALA A 29 -23.58 19.40 -2.30
N LEU A 30 -22.34 19.07 -1.90
CA LEU A 30 -21.30 20.09 -1.66
C LEU A 30 -20.98 20.89 -2.93
N ALA A 31 -21.07 20.26 -4.12
CA ALA A 31 -20.84 20.95 -5.39
C ALA A 31 -21.81 22.14 -5.59
N ALA A 32 -23.06 22.04 -5.12
CA ALA A 32 -24.02 23.15 -5.22
C ALA A 32 -23.63 24.36 -4.35
N VAL A 33 -22.95 24.14 -3.22
CA VAL A 33 -22.46 25.20 -2.32
C VAL A 33 -21.13 25.78 -2.85
N VAL A 34 -20.22 24.91 -3.31
CA VAL A 34 -18.93 25.30 -3.89
C VAL A 34 -19.09 26.12 -5.19
N ILE A 35 -20.17 25.89 -5.96
CA ILE A 35 -20.52 26.69 -7.16
C ILE A 35 -20.79 28.18 -6.85
N GLU A 36 -21.11 28.54 -5.60
CA GLU A 36 -21.31 29.94 -5.21
C GLU A 36 -19.99 30.59 -4.76
N ALA A 37 -19.16 29.89 -3.97
CA ALA A 37 -17.83 30.36 -3.56
C ALA A 37 -16.83 30.49 -4.74
N ASN A 38 -16.83 29.55 -5.69
CA ASN A 38 -15.93 29.60 -6.85
C ASN A 38 -16.33 30.68 -7.88
N LYS A 39 -17.46 31.38 -7.71
CA LYS A 39 -17.79 32.59 -8.49
C LYS A 39 -17.18 33.86 -7.92
N THR A 40 -16.73 33.85 -6.66
CA THR A 40 -16.23 35.04 -5.95
C THR A 40 -14.71 35.15 -5.91
N GLY A 41 -14.01 34.70 -6.96
CA GLY A 41 -12.74 35.29 -7.40
C GLY A 41 -11.53 35.20 -6.46
N HIS A 42 -11.58 34.43 -5.37
CA HIS A 42 -10.43 34.23 -4.50
C HIS A 42 -9.34 33.43 -5.24
N ALA A 43 -8.20 34.08 -5.47
CA ALA A 43 -6.99 33.38 -5.88
C ALA A 43 -6.46 32.59 -4.67
N LEU A 44 -6.46 31.26 -4.78
CA LEU A 44 -5.66 30.41 -3.89
C LEU A 44 -4.18 30.75 -4.08
N GLU A 45 -3.43 30.75 -2.98
CA GLU A 45 -2.01 31.09 -2.97
C GLU A 45 -1.14 29.93 -3.50
N ASP A 46 0.15 30.18 -3.73
CA ASP A 46 1.09 29.13 -4.12
C ASP A 46 1.28 28.16 -2.95
N GLY A 47 0.92 26.87 -3.14
CA GLY A 47 0.80 25.90 -2.06
C GLY A 47 0.31 24.54 -2.55
N THR A 48 0.12 23.57 -1.64
CA THR A 48 -0.45 22.26 -1.97
C THR A 48 -1.68 21.95 -1.13
N TYR A 49 -2.80 21.74 -1.81
CA TYR A 49 -4.12 21.49 -1.26
C TYR A 49 -4.55 20.05 -1.57
N ASP A 50 -5.35 19.43 -0.70
CA ASP A 50 -6.08 18.23 -1.07
C ASP A 50 -7.20 18.60 -2.06
N ALA A 51 -7.49 17.70 -3.01
CA ALA A 51 -8.42 17.96 -4.09
C ALA A 51 -9.47 16.84 -4.23
N VAL A 52 -10.50 17.11 -5.03
CA VAL A 52 -11.46 16.12 -5.50
C VAL A 52 -11.55 16.22 -7.02
N ILE A 53 -11.34 15.09 -7.70
CA ILE A 53 -11.63 14.93 -9.13
C ILE A 53 -12.98 14.24 -9.25
N LYS A 54 -13.90 14.82 -10.02
CA LYS A 54 -15.16 14.17 -10.44
C LYS A 54 -15.09 13.89 -11.92
N ALA A 55 -15.53 12.70 -12.34
CA ALA A 55 -15.56 12.30 -13.75
C ALA A 55 -16.99 12.01 -14.21
N TYR A 56 -17.31 12.40 -15.44
CA TYR A 56 -18.61 12.30 -16.06
C TYR A 56 -18.50 11.60 -17.43
N LYS A 57 -19.54 10.87 -17.85
CA LYS A 57 -19.59 10.27 -19.20
C LYS A 57 -19.71 11.39 -20.25
N ASP A 58 -19.03 11.25 -21.39
CA ASP A 58 -18.94 12.28 -22.45
C ASP A 58 -20.27 13.02 -22.70
N LYS A 59 -20.25 14.35 -22.50
CA LYS A 59 -21.38 15.28 -22.70
C LYS A 59 -22.62 15.02 -21.83
N THR A 60 -22.49 14.32 -20.70
CA THR A 60 -23.58 14.08 -19.73
C THR A 60 -23.30 14.66 -18.34
N ASN A 61 -24.25 14.49 -17.42
CA ASN A 61 -24.05 14.68 -15.98
C ASN A 61 -24.04 13.35 -15.21
N GLU A 62 -23.97 12.21 -15.91
CA GLU A 62 -23.83 10.90 -15.28
C GLU A 62 -22.37 10.66 -14.89
N GLU A 63 -22.14 10.20 -13.68
CA GLU A 63 -20.80 9.89 -13.17
C GLU A 63 -20.13 8.75 -13.96
N SER A 64 -18.82 8.84 -14.11
CA SER A 64 -18.00 7.90 -14.88
C SER A 64 -17.11 7.06 -13.97
N MET A 65 -17.09 5.75 -14.23
CA MET A 65 -16.22 4.78 -13.53
C MET A 65 -14.72 5.14 -13.64
N ALA A 66 -14.32 6.05 -14.54
CA ALA A 66 -12.97 6.61 -14.60
C ALA A 66 -12.50 7.18 -13.25
N ALA A 67 -13.39 7.82 -12.47
CA ALA A 67 -13.05 8.35 -11.15
C ALA A 67 -12.67 7.25 -10.14
N VAL A 68 -13.13 6.01 -10.34
CA VAL A 68 -12.80 4.89 -9.44
C VAL A 68 -11.30 4.56 -9.49
N TYR A 69 -10.63 4.76 -10.62
CA TYR A 69 -9.21 4.46 -10.79
C TYR A 69 -8.27 5.60 -10.38
N ILE A 70 -8.78 6.82 -10.15
CA ILE A 70 -7.96 7.99 -9.82
C ILE A 70 -8.12 8.31 -8.32
N LYS A 71 -7.10 7.98 -7.53
CA LYS A 71 -7.06 8.11 -6.07
C LYS A 71 -6.20 9.28 -5.60
N ASN A 72 -6.46 9.72 -4.37
CA ASN A 72 -5.65 10.68 -3.61
C ASN A 72 -5.17 11.92 -4.42
N PRO A 73 -6.05 12.62 -5.16
CA PRO A 73 -5.63 13.77 -5.94
C PRO A 73 -5.28 14.96 -5.04
N LYS A 74 -4.13 15.57 -5.31
CA LYS A 74 -3.67 16.84 -4.73
C LYS A 74 -3.57 17.89 -5.82
N LEU A 75 -3.89 19.13 -5.45
CA LEU A 75 -3.69 20.32 -6.27
C LEU A 75 -2.47 21.08 -5.72
N THR A 76 -1.43 21.20 -6.52
CA THR A 76 -0.31 22.10 -6.25
C THR A 76 -0.45 23.34 -7.12
N ILE A 77 -0.34 24.52 -6.50
CA ILE A 77 -0.35 25.82 -7.16
C ILE A 77 1.08 26.36 -7.11
N GLU A 78 1.65 26.61 -8.28
CA GLU A 78 2.98 27.23 -8.42
C GLU A 78 2.95 28.28 -9.52
N LYS A 79 3.26 29.54 -9.17
CA LYS A 79 3.31 30.69 -10.08
C LYS A 79 2.00 30.82 -10.87
N GLY A 80 0.87 30.52 -10.23
CA GLY A 80 -0.48 30.52 -10.82
C GLY A 80 -0.85 29.29 -11.69
N LYS A 81 0.10 28.40 -12.02
CA LYS A 81 -0.21 27.11 -12.65
C LYS A 81 -0.85 26.18 -11.63
N LYS A 82 -1.89 25.45 -12.04
CA LYS A 82 -2.65 24.52 -11.19
C LYS A 82 -2.36 23.10 -11.62
N ILE A 83 -1.41 22.48 -10.94
CA ILE A 83 -0.86 21.17 -11.26
C ILE A 83 -1.57 20.13 -10.39
N VAL A 84 -2.30 19.23 -11.02
CA VAL A 84 -2.98 18.12 -10.35
C VAL A 84 -2.05 16.92 -10.35
N THR A 85 -1.84 16.33 -9.18
CA THR A 85 -1.07 15.09 -9.00
C THR A 85 -1.97 14.05 -8.34
N ALA A 86 -2.11 12.86 -8.92
CA ALA A 86 -3.04 11.83 -8.45
C ALA A 86 -2.47 10.41 -8.63
N THR A 87 -3.02 9.43 -7.94
CA THR A 87 -2.61 8.02 -7.98
C THR A 87 -3.56 7.22 -8.86
N LEU A 88 -3.11 6.81 -10.05
CA LEU A 88 -3.85 5.92 -10.95
C LEU A 88 -3.64 4.46 -10.52
N SER A 89 -4.67 3.83 -9.96
CA SER A 89 -4.67 2.39 -9.61
C SER A 89 -5.03 1.51 -10.81
N ASP A 90 -4.61 0.23 -10.78
CA ASP A 90 -4.76 -0.73 -11.90
C ASP A 90 -4.23 -0.18 -13.24
N SER A 91 -3.14 0.57 -13.17
CA SER A 91 -2.57 1.33 -14.30
C SER A 91 -1.91 0.47 -15.39
N ASP A 92 -1.79 -0.85 -15.21
CA ASP A 92 -1.51 -1.81 -16.28
C ASP A 92 -2.69 -1.93 -17.26
N PHE A 93 -3.93 -1.61 -16.83
CA PHE A 93 -5.10 -1.67 -17.72
C PHE A 93 -5.18 -0.47 -18.67
N PHE A 94 -4.36 0.57 -18.47
CA PHE A 94 -4.38 1.82 -19.24
C PHE A 94 -3.23 1.84 -20.26
N GLU A 95 -3.54 1.56 -21.53
CA GLU A 95 -2.62 1.75 -22.67
C GLU A 95 -2.25 3.23 -22.82
N TYR A 96 -3.21 4.13 -22.57
CA TYR A 96 -2.95 5.55 -22.35
C TYR A 96 -4.02 6.20 -21.48
N LEU A 97 -3.64 7.33 -20.86
CA LEU A 97 -4.52 8.29 -20.23
C LEU A 97 -4.07 9.69 -20.67
N LYS A 98 -4.96 10.45 -21.31
CA LYS A 98 -4.68 11.76 -21.89
C LYS A 98 -5.68 12.81 -21.40
N THR A 99 -5.20 14.01 -21.11
CA THR A 99 -6.02 15.19 -20.82
C THR A 99 -6.03 16.15 -22.00
N GLU A 100 -7.12 16.87 -22.19
CA GLU A 100 -7.21 17.96 -23.16
C GLU A 100 -6.28 19.13 -22.75
N ASP A 101 -5.69 19.79 -23.74
CA ASP A 101 -4.83 20.95 -23.51
C ASP A 101 -5.63 22.20 -23.11
N ILE A 102 -5.07 23.01 -22.21
CA ILE A 102 -5.75 24.18 -21.64
C ILE A 102 -5.85 25.32 -22.66
N ASP A 103 -4.79 25.53 -23.44
CA ASP A 103 -4.67 26.64 -24.38
C ASP A 103 -5.19 26.27 -25.78
N THR A 104 -5.22 24.98 -26.12
CA THR A 104 -5.64 24.45 -27.43
C THR A 104 -6.71 23.33 -27.33
N PRO A 105 -7.98 23.68 -27.07
CA PRO A 105 -9.09 22.72 -27.00
C PRO A 105 -9.17 21.78 -28.21
N GLY A 106 -9.43 20.49 -27.96
CA GLY A 106 -9.37 19.40 -28.94
C GLY A 106 -7.98 18.78 -29.16
N VAL A 107 -6.90 19.38 -28.65
CA VAL A 107 -5.57 18.72 -28.55
C VAL A 107 -5.51 17.92 -27.25
N PHE A 108 -4.90 16.74 -27.28
CA PHE A 108 -4.79 15.84 -26.12
C PHE A 108 -3.34 15.45 -25.85
N HIS A 109 -2.91 15.56 -24.60
CA HIS A 109 -1.58 15.20 -24.12
C HIS A 109 -1.65 14.07 -23.11
N ASP A 110 -0.71 13.12 -23.18
CA ASP A 110 -0.56 12.05 -22.19
C ASP A 110 -0.22 12.63 -20.82
N VAL A 111 -0.84 12.09 -19.77
CA VAL A 111 -0.54 12.52 -18.40
C VAL A 111 0.90 12.16 -18.05
N LYS A 112 1.62 13.10 -17.43
CA LYS A 112 3.01 12.91 -17.04
C LYS A 112 3.07 11.95 -15.85
N VAL A 113 3.73 10.81 -16.01
CA VAL A 113 4.01 9.91 -14.88
C VAL A 113 5.16 10.49 -14.05
N ILE A 114 4.94 10.66 -12.73
CA ILE A 114 5.97 11.03 -11.76
C ILE A 114 6.69 9.77 -11.25
N SER A 115 5.93 8.73 -10.91
CA SER A 115 6.43 7.44 -10.45
C SER A 115 5.47 6.31 -10.79
N GLU A 116 5.96 5.08 -10.78
CA GLU A 116 5.20 3.86 -11.09
C GLU A 116 5.65 2.72 -10.16
N ASP A 117 4.78 2.27 -9.26
CA ASP A 117 4.94 0.92 -8.68
C ASP A 117 4.32 -0.06 -9.67
N LYS A 118 5.12 -0.85 -10.37
CA LYS A 118 4.61 -1.85 -11.30
C LYS A 118 3.95 -3.05 -10.60
N LYS A 119 4.00 -3.21 -9.28
CA LYS A 119 3.34 -4.34 -8.59
C LYS A 119 1.81 -4.14 -8.52
N LYS A 120 1.05 -5.19 -8.18
CA LYS A 120 -0.43 -5.19 -8.04
C LYS A 120 -1.19 -4.48 -9.18
N ASN A 121 -1.18 -5.06 -10.39
CA ASN A 121 -1.78 -4.46 -11.61
C ASN A 121 -1.25 -3.04 -11.96
N GLY A 122 -0.12 -2.61 -11.38
CA GLY A 122 0.51 -1.31 -11.61
C GLY A 122 -0.21 -0.15 -10.93
N THR A 123 0.53 0.76 -10.32
CA THR A 123 0.04 2.03 -9.79
C THR A 123 0.95 3.18 -10.25
N LYS A 124 0.40 4.15 -10.98
CA LYS A 124 1.14 5.32 -11.51
C LYS A 124 0.74 6.58 -10.76
N VAL A 125 1.70 7.31 -10.19
CA VAL A 125 1.45 8.70 -9.78
C VAL A 125 1.50 9.54 -11.05
N ILE A 126 0.35 10.06 -11.46
CA ILE A 126 0.14 10.85 -12.68
C ILE A 126 0.04 12.33 -12.36
N GLN A 127 0.43 13.17 -13.32
CA GLN A 127 0.44 14.62 -13.22
C GLN A 127 -0.09 15.26 -14.51
N PHE A 128 -0.97 16.24 -14.37
CA PHE A 128 -1.49 17.05 -15.47
C PHE A 128 -1.85 18.45 -14.96
N GLU A 129 -1.97 19.42 -15.86
CA GLU A 129 -2.33 20.80 -15.51
C GLU A 129 -3.84 21.05 -15.76
N VAL A 130 -4.43 21.96 -14.99
CA VAL A 130 -5.80 22.48 -15.22
C VAL A 130 -5.78 24.01 -15.18
N GLY A 131 -6.76 24.66 -15.83
CA GLY A 131 -6.83 26.13 -15.92
C GLY A 131 -7.57 26.78 -14.75
N GLU A 132 -8.90 26.62 -14.74
CA GLU A 132 -9.84 27.09 -13.73
C GLU A 132 -10.33 25.88 -12.91
N LEU A 133 -10.54 26.04 -11.61
CA LEU A 133 -11.17 25.01 -10.77
C LEU A 133 -12.69 25.02 -10.98
N GLY A 134 -13.35 23.87 -10.77
CA GLY A 134 -14.79 23.71 -11.02
C GLY A 134 -15.19 23.72 -12.51
N LYS A 135 -14.24 23.94 -13.43
CA LYS A 135 -14.43 23.84 -14.87
C LYS A 135 -14.29 22.39 -15.33
N ARG A 136 -15.04 22.03 -16.39
CA ARG A 136 -14.94 20.70 -17.02
C ARG A 136 -13.90 20.69 -18.15
N TYR A 137 -13.10 19.64 -18.18
CA TYR A 137 -12.06 19.34 -19.16
C TYR A 137 -12.33 17.98 -19.80
N ASN A 138 -11.98 17.78 -21.07
CA ASN A 138 -12.10 16.45 -21.68
C ASN A 138 -10.87 15.58 -21.35
N MET A 139 -11.08 14.27 -21.25
CA MET A 139 -10.05 13.27 -21.00
C MET A 139 -10.34 12.02 -21.84
N GLN A 140 -9.29 11.41 -22.38
CA GLN A 140 -9.36 10.20 -23.18
C GLN A 140 -8.51 9.08 -22.58
N MET A 141 -9.00 7.85 -22.66
CA MET A 141 -8.28 6.67 -22.18
C MET A 141 -8.54 5.47 -23.08
N HIS A 142 -7.59 4.54 -23.09
CA HIS A 142 -7.71 3.24 -23.75
C HIS A 142 -7.48 2.15 -22.69
N ILE A 143 -8.55 1.40 -22.42
CA ILE A 143 -8.55 0.34 -21.42
C ILE A 143 -8.39 -1.01 -22.13
N TYR A 144 -7.33 -1.73 -21.81
CA TYR A 144 -6.99 -3.02 -22.40
C TYR A 144 -6.74 -4.07 -21.31
N ILE A 145 -7.51 -5.16 -21.33
CA ILE A 145 -7.42 -6.26 -20.36
C ILE A 145 -7.42 -7.58 -21.13
N PRO A 146 -6.24 -8.10 -21.54
CA PRO A 146 -6.11 -9.29 -22.39
C PRO A 146 -6.83 -10.52 -21.85
N THR A 147 -6.80 -10.72 -20.53
CA THR A 147 -7.40 -11.88 -19.84
C THR A 147 -8.92 -11.94 -19.95
N MET A 148 -9.57 -10.82 -20.28
CA MET A 148 -11.02 -10.71 -20.46
C MET A 148 -11.42 -10.47 -21.93
N ALA A 149 -10.44 -10.35 -22.84
CA ALA A 149 -10.62 -9.86 -24.21
C ALA A 149 -11.37 -8.51 -24.27
N TYR A 150 -11.06 -7.62 -23.33
CA TYR A 150 -11.65 -6.28 -23.23
C TYR A 150 -10.67 -5.25 -23.80
N ASP A 151 -11.11 -4.52 -24.81
CA ASP A 151 -10.33 -3.51 -25.54
C ASP A 151 -11.30 -2.38 -25.91
N ASN A 152 -11.26 -1.27 -25.17
CA ASN A 152 -12.21 -0.17 -25.32
C ASN A 152 -11.55 1.20 -25.14
N LYS A 153 -11.99 2.17 -25.94
CA LYS A 153 -11.55 3.57 -25.87
C LYS A 153 -12.69 4.43 -25.37
N TYR A 154 -12.41 5.27 -24.36
CA TYR A 154 -13.38 6.12 -23.72
C TYR A 154 -12.96 7.59 -23.79
N GLN A 155 -13.93 8.46 -24.02
CA GLN A 155 -13.85 9.87 -23.69
C GLN A 155 -14.74 10.13 -22.48
N VAL A 156 -14.23 10.91 -21.54
CA VAL A 156 -14.93 11.36 -20.32
C VAL A 156 -14.70 12.85 -20.17
N GLN A 157 -15.51 13.50 -19.34
CA GLN A 157 -15.25 14.86 -18.88
C GLN A 157 -14.87 14.80 -17.41
N PHE A 158 -13.94 15.63 -16.94
CA PHE A 158 -13.58 15.69 -15.52
C PHE A 158 -13.53 17.12 -15.02
N GLU A 159 -13.66 17.26 -13.71
CA GLU A 159 -13.75 18.53 -12.98
C GLU A 159 -12.89 18.41 -11.72
N VAL A 160 -12.13 19.44 -11.39
CA VAL A 160 -11.22 19.44 -10.23
C VAL A 160 -11.56 20.60 -9.30
N ASN A 161 -11.73 20.30 -8.02
CA ASN A 161 -11.99 21.28 -6.96
C ASN A 161 -10.98 21.07 -5.82
N ALA A 162 -10.55 22.15 -5.17
CA ALA A 162 -9.77 22.08 -3.93
C ALA A 162 -10.69 21.81 -2.73
N LEU A 163 -10.12 21.25 -1.66
CA LEU A 163 -10.73 21.17 -0.34
C LEU A 163 -10.12 22.25 0.59
N ASN A 164 -10.90 22.63 1.60
CA ASN A 164 -10.58 23.59 2.67
C ASN A 164 -10.45 25.07 2.24
N LEU A 165 -11.58 25.79 2.38
CA LEU A 165 -11.60 27.12 2.97
C LEU A 165 -12.66 27.12 4.08
N GLU A 166 -12.42 27.90 5.14
CA GLU A 166 -13.29 28.15 6.31
C GLU A 166 -13.71 26.94 7.16
N ASN A 167 -12.89 26.66 8.17
CA ASN A 167 -13.30 25.94 9.38
C ASN A 167 -13.55 26.93 10.54
N ASN A 168 -14.37 27.97 10.32
CA ASN A 168 -14.95 28.81 11.39
C ASN A 168 -16.06 29.75 10.89
N VAL A 169 -17.32 29.31 10.97
CA VAL A 169 -18.49 30.19 10.89
C VAL A 169 -19.36 29.95 12.12
N PRO A 170 -19.57 30.95 13.00
CA PRO A 170 -20.47 30.82 14.14
C PRO A 170 -21.89 30.47 13.67
N LYS A 171 -22.47 29.39 14.18
CA LYS A 171 -23.87 29.02 13.91
C LYS A 171 -24.81 29.91 14.71
N ASP A 172 -25.05 31.11 14.20
CA ASP A 172 -26.10 31.99 14.69
C ASP A 172 -26.89 32.64 13.54
N GLN A 173 -28.19 32.85 13.79
CA GLN A 173 -29.16 33.54 12.92
C GLN A 173 -29.36 33.02 11.48
N LYS A 174 -30.25 32.03 11.35
CA LYS A 174 -31.17 31.94 10.20
C LYS A 174 -32.51 31.24 10.52
N GLU A 175 -33.15 31.68 11.60
CA GLU A 175 -34.59 31.45 11.75
C GLU A 175 -35.41 32.29 10.75
N ASN A 176 -36.68 31.92 10.58
CA ASN A 176 -37.74 32.71 9.96
C ASN A 176 -37.58 33.06 8.47
N LYS A 177 -37.93 32.09 7.63
CA LYS A 177 -39.10 32.31 6.76
C LYS A 177 -40.15 31.22 6.98
N GLU A 178 -41.30 31.63 7.53
CA GLU A 178 -42.53 30.85 7.35
C GLU A 178 -42.91 30.85 5.87
N ASP A 179 -43.11 29.69 5.27
CA ASP A 179 -44.03 29.53 4.14
C ASP A 179 -45.09 28.51 4.57
N LYS A 180 -46.35 28.97 4.65
CA LYS A 180 -47.46 28.17 5.19
C LYS A 180 -47.95 27.19 4.14
N VAL A 181 -47.85 25.90 4.45
CA VAL A 181 -48.56 24.81 3.76
C VAL A 181 -49.32 24.02 4.84
N ASP A 182 -50.56 23.63 4.53
CA ASP A 182 -51.58 23.35 5.54
C ASP A 182 -51.24 22.23 6.53
N GLN A 183 -51.50 22.50 7.82
CA GLN A 183 -51.71 21.46 8.81
C GLN A 183 -53.06 20.78 8.54
N GLN A 184 -53.03 19.63 7.87
CA GLN A 184 -54.15 18.69 7.83
C GLN A 184 -53.77 17.40 8.58
N ASP A 185 -54.46 17.19 9.70
CA ASP A 185 -54.47 16.04 10.61
C ASP A 185 -53.29 15.02 10.59
N GLY A 186 -52.51 15.05 11.68
CA GLY A 186 -51.96 13.85 12.29
C GLY A 186 -50.75 13.17 11.61
N ASN A 187 -50.30 13.64 10.45
CA ASN A 187 -49.09 13.10 9.81
C ASN A 187 -47.82 13.50 10.56
N VAL A 188 -46.98 12.52 10.95
CA VAL A 188 -45.71 12.77 11.66
C VAL A 188 -44.46 12.46 10.84
N ILE A 189 -44.60 11.95 9.61
CA ILE A 189 -43.49 11.76 8.66
C ILE A 189 -43.52 12.91 7.66
N VAL A 190 -42.55 13.82 7.73
CA VAL A 190 -42.52 15.07 6.94
C VAL A 190 -42.13 14.81 5.49
N ASP A 191 -41.15 13.94 5.25
CA ASP A 191 -40.69 13.58 3.91
C ASP A 191 -41.73 12.74 3.16
N LYS A 192 -42.22 13.24 2.02
CA LYS A 192 -43.27 12.58 1.25
C LYS A 192 -42.83 11.26 0.61
N GLN A 193 -41.55 11.08 0.27
CA GLN A 193 -41.07 9.81 -0.26
C GLN A 193 -40.98 8.76 0.86
N LEU A 194 -40.50 9.15 2.04
CA LEU A 194 -40.50 8.30 3.23
C LEU A 194 -41.93 7.94 3.66
N GLN A 195 -42.86 8.91 3.65
CA GLN A 195 -44.29 8.70 3.92
C GLN A 195 -44.90 7.69 2.93
N MET A 196 -44.72 7.90 1.62
CA MET A 196 -45.21 7.00 0.58
C MET A 196 -44.61 5.59 0.69
N HIS A 197 -43.33 5.48 1.08
CA HIS A 197 -42.64 4.22 1.28
C HIS A 197 -43.19 3.46 2.50
N ILE A 198 -43.31 4.11 3.66
CA ILE A 198 -43.87 3.49 4.88
C ILE A 198 -45.33 3.07 4.67
N ASN A 199 -46.15 3.93 4.06
CA ASN A 199 -47.53 3.60 3.69
C ASN A 199 -47.60 2.36 2.79
N LYS A 200 -46.70 2.24 1.81
CA LYS A 200 -46.71 1.14 0.83
C LYS A 200 -46.21 -0.20 1.40
N TYR A 201 -45.05 -0.20 2.07
CA TYR A 201 -44.34 -1.45 2.40
C TYR A 201 -44.45 -1.88 3.87
N ASN A 202 -44.87 -0.98 4.77
CA ASN A 202 -44.96 -1.26 6.21
C ASN A 202 -46.42 -1.23 6.70
N LEU A 203 -47.25 -0.35 6.14
CA LEU A 203 -48.68 -0.21 6.50
C LEU A 203 -49.65 -0.79 5.45
N ASN A 204 -49.15 -1.24 4.29
CA ASN A 204 -49.90 -1.84 3.19
C ASN A 204 -51.14 -1.04 2.73
N ARG A 205 -51.04 0.30 2.71
CA ARG A 205 -52.12 1.20 2.29
C ARG A 205 -52.08 1.43 0.78
N GLU A 206 -53.24 1.42 0.13
CA GLU A 206 -53.37 1.75 -1.31
C GLU A 206 -53.10 3.24 -1.57
N ASN A 207 -53.65 4.13 -0.74
CA ASN A 207 -53.37 5.56 -0.81
C ASN A 207 -52.04 5.88 -0.11
N LEU A 208 -50.99 6.07 -0.90
CA LEU A 208 -49.62 6.31 -0.41
C LEU A 208 -49.44 7.68 0.26
N ASN A 209 -50.37 8.62 0.07
CA ASN A 209 -50.33 9.96 0.68
C ASN A 209 -51.12 10.05 2.00
N THR A 210 -51.65 8.93 2.51
CA THR A 210 -52.39 8.90 3.78
C THR A 210 -51.51 9.38 4.95
N PRO A 211 -51.98 10.29 5.82
CA PRO A 211 -51.27 10.65 7.05
C PRO A 211 -50.80 9.44 7.86
N ILE A 212 -49.57 9.48 8.36
CA ILE A 212 -48.99 8.45 9.23
C ILE A 212 -48.97 8.98 10.65
N THR A 213 -49.69 8.32 11.55
CA THR A 213 -49.77 8.71 12.98
C THR A 213 -48.67 8.04 13.80
N LYS A 214 -48.41 8.53 15.02
CA LYS A 214 -47.49 7.87 15.96
C LYS A 214 -47.94 6.43 16.28
N GLU A 215 -49.25 6.20 16.38
CA GLU A 215 -49.80 4.85 16.58
C GLU A 215 -49.55 3.93 15.39
N ASP A 216 -49.53 4.44 14.16
CA ASP A 216 -49.14 3.65 12.99
C ASP A 216 -47.67 3.24 13.03
N LEU A 217 -46.79 4.16 13.43
CA LEU A 217 -45.35 3.89 13.54
C LEU A 217 -45.03 2.84 14.62
N LEU A 218 -45.78 2.79 15.72
CA LEU A 218 -45.65 1.75 16.75
C LEU A 218 -46.01 0.35 16.26
N LYS A 219 -46.67 0.20 15.10
CA LYS A 219 -46.98 -1.11 14.47
C LYS A 219 -45.80 -1.64 13.64
N VAL A 220 -44.80 -0.80 13.32
CA VAL A 220 -43.69 -1.15 12.42
C VAL A 220 -42.52 -1.78 13.20
N LYS A 221 -42.20 -3.04 12.89
CA LYS A 221 -41.09 -3.81 13.48
C LYS A 221 -39.84 -3.92 12.59
N SER A 222 -39.96 -3.61 11.30
CA SER A 222 -38.86 -3.60 10.34
C SER A 222 -39.09 -2.50 9.32
N LEU A 223 -38.06 -1.70 9.02
CA LEU A 223 -38.05 -0.67 7.98
C LEU A 223 -36.81 -0.86 7.10
N ILE A 224 -37.01 -0.98 5.78
CA ILE A 224 -35.94 -1.17 4.80
C ILE A 224 -36.12 -0.16 3.68
N VAL A 225 -35.14 0.73 3.50
CA VAL A 225 -35.09 1.82 2.52
C VAL A 225 -33.79 1.64 1.72
N VAL A 226 -33.90 1.44 0.40
CA VAL A 226 -32.77 1.05 -0.49
C VAL A 226 -32.85 1.74 -1.86
N GLU A 227 -31.70 1.82 -2.54
CA GLU A 227 -31.37 2.69 -3.70
C GLU A 227 -32.52 2.92 -4.70
N ALA A 228 -33.21 1.85 -5.13
CA ALA A 228 -34.24 1.91 -6.16
C ALA A 228 -35.48 2.77 -5.80
N LYS A 229 -35.57 3.25 -4.54
CA LYS A 229 -36.71 4.00 -4.00
C LYS A 229 -36.31 5.16 -3.08
N SER A 230 -35.06 5.22 -2.61
CA SER A 230 -34.58 6.25 -1.67
C SER A 230 -34.21 7.58 -2.33
N LYS A 231 -34.07 7.62 -3.66
CA LYS A 231 -33.70 8.82 -4.45
C LYS A 231 -34.74 9.94 -4.39
N GLY A 232 -34.72 10.67 -3.28
CA GLY A 232 -35.65 11.75 -2.95
C GLY A 232 -35.87 11.95 -1.45
N ILE A 233 -35.57 10.96 -0.60
CA ILE A 233 -35.66 11.07 0.86
C ILE A 233 -34.54 11.99 1.36
N LYS A 234 -34.92 13.07 2.04
CA LYS A 234 -34.00 14.08 2.61
C LYS A 234 -34.20 14.30 4.10
N ASP A 235 -35.35 13.92 4.64
CA ASP A 235 -35.68 14.09 6.04
C ASP A 235 -36.20 12.75 6.61
N VAL A 236 -35.70 12.39 7.80
CA VAL A 236 -36.07 11.18 8.55
C VAL A 236 -36.80 11.51 9.85
N SER A 237 -37.17 12.78 10.06
CA SER A 237 -37.99 13.24 11.17
C SER A 237 -39.30 12.45 11.25
N GLY A 238 -39.60 11.97 12.47
CA GLY A 238 -40.70 11.07 12.76
C GLY A 238 -40.27 9.61 12.90
N LEU A 239 -39.08 9.19 12.41
CA LEU A 239 -38.58 7.83 12.66
C LEU A 239 -38.34 7.56 14.14
N GLU A 240 -38.05 8.58 14.96
CA GLU A 240 -37.89 8.47 16.43
C GLU A 240 -39.12 7.90 17.15
N TYR A 241 -40.32 7.94 16.52
CA TYR A 241 -41.54 7.37 17.09
C TYR A 241 -41.71 5.87 16.81
N MET A 242 -40.86 5.24 15.98
CA MET A 242 -40.87 3.80 15.74
C MET A 242 -40.21 3.03 16.90
N THR A 243 -40.56 3.28 18.16
CA THR A 243 -39.85 2.72 19.33
C THR A 243 -39.92 1.20 19.46
N ASN A 244 -40.84 0.54 18.75
CA ASN A 244 -40.98 -0.92 18.62
C ASN A 244 -40.14 -1.54 17.47
N LEU A 245 -39.33 -0.74 16.77
CA LEU A 245 -38.57 -1.18 15.60
C LEU A 245 -37.43 -2.12 16.00
N GLU A 246 -37.40 -3.31 15.42
CA GLU A 246 -36.38 -4.33 15.66
C GLU A 246 -35.31 -4.36 14.55
N ASN A 247 -35.62 -3.86 13.36
CA ASN A 247 -34.72 -3.85 12.20
C ASN A 247 -34.84 -2.51 11.44
N LEU A 248 -33.70 -1.89 11.13
CA LEU A 248 -33.62 -0.66 10.34
C LEU A 248 -32.52 -0.77 9.29
N THR A 249 -32.88 -0.57 8.02
CA THR A 249 -31.95 -0.43 6.90
C THR A 249 -32.21 0.88 6.17
N LEU A 250 -31.20 1.75 6.12
CA LEU A 250 -31.21 3.03 5.41
C LEU A 250 -29.99 3.05 4.47
N GLU A 251 -30.23 2.92 3.17
CA GLU A 251 -29.20 2.87 2.13
C GLU A 251 -29.38 4.03 1.12
N GLU A 252 -28.28 4.75 0.87
CA GLU A 252 -28.22 6.03 0.14
C GLU A 252 -29.05 7.18 0.75
N VAL A 253 -29.48 7.05 2.02
CA VAL A 253 -30.08 8.17 2.77
C VAL A 253 -28.96 8.98 3.40
N LYS A 254 -28.77 10.22 2.95
CA LYS A 254 -27.73 11.12 3.51
C LYS A 254 -28.11 11.52 4.93
N LEU A 255 -27.28 11.13 5.89
CA LEU A 255 -27.51 11.28 7.31
C LEU A 255 -26.20 11.71 7.99
N GLU A 256 -25.98 13.02 8.04
CA GLU A 256 -24.93 13.63 8.86
C GLU A 256 -25.20 13.45 10.37
N ASN A 257 -26.46 13.18 10.75
CA ASN A 257 -26.89 13.05 12.14
C ASN A 257 -27.91 11.90 12.30
N ILE A 258 -27.69 11.03 13.28
CA ILE A 258 -28.52 9.85 13.58
C ILE A 258 -29.14 9.87 14.99
N GLN A 259 -29.24 11.03 15.64
CA GLN A 259 -29.67 11.16 17.05
C GLN A 259 -31.07 10.59 17.34
N PHE A 260 -31.94 10.48 16.32
CA PHE A 260 -33.25 9.81 16.40
C PHE A 260 -33.13 8.33 16.83
N ILE A 261 -32.02 7.66 16.50
CA ILE A 261 -31.76 6.25 16.80
C ILE A 261 -31.65 5.99 18.31
N SER A 262 -31.26 6.99 19.12
CA SER A 262 -31.23 6.90 20.59
C SER A 262 -32.58 6.55 21.26
N LYS A 263 -33.69 6.62 20.50
CA LYS A 263 -35.05 6.24 20.93
C LYS A 263 -35.45 4.82 20.52
N LEU A 264 -34.73 4.21 19.56
CA LEU A 264 -35.07 2.93 18.92
C LEU A 264 -34.44 1.73 19.68
N ARG A 265 -34.59 1.70 21.01
CA ARG A 265 -33.86 0.77 21.91
C ARG A 265 -34.20 -0.72 21.76
N GLN A 266 -35.16 -1.06 20.88
CA GLN A 266 -35.52 -2.43 20.51
C GLN A 266 -34.79 -2.95 19.26
N LEU A 267 -33.95 -2.11 18.61
CA LEU A 267 -33.17 -2.51 17.43
C LEU A 267 -32.24 -3.69 17.72
N LYS A 268 -32.34 -4.71 16.87
CA LYS A 268 -31.49 -5.92 16.84
C LYS A 268 -30.61 -5.95 15.59
N SER A 269 -31.08 -5.36 14.50
CA SER A 269 -30.34 -5.18 13.25
C SER A 269 -30.39 -3.72 12.81
N LEU A 270 -29.23 -3.13 12.54
CA LEU A 270 -29.10 -1.76 12.03
C LEU A 270 -28.11 -1.74 10.85
N SER A 271 -28.52 -1.12 9.76
CA SER A 271 -27.71 -0.90 8.57
C SER A 271 -27.88 0.53 8.10
N ILE A 272 -26.80 1.33 8.10
CA ILE A 272 -26.79 2.69 7.56
C ILE A 272 -25.63 2.78 6.58
N THR A 273 -25.91 2.77 5.28
CA THR A 273 -24.89 2.63 4.22
C THR A 273 -24.97 3.77 3.22
N TYR A 274 -23.82 4.22 2.72
CA TYR A 274 -23.69 5.35 1.78
C TYR A 274 -24.28 6.67 2.35
N GLY A 275 -24.27 6.83 3.67
CA GLY A 275 -24.98 7.91 4.37
C GLY A 275 -24.16 9.18 4.63
N GLU A 276 -22.87 9.19 4.32
CA GLU A 276 -21.92 10.26 4.67
C GLU A 276 -21.72 10.48 6.19
N LEU A 277 -22.06 9.48 7.01
CA LEU A 277 -22.04 9.56 8.48
C LEU A 277 -20.62 9.66 9.07
N GLU A 278 -20.42 10.58 10.03
CA GLU A 278 -19.16 10.80 10.75
C GLU A 278 -19.29 10.41 12.25
N ASP A 279 -20.26 11.01 12.96
CA ASP A 279 -20.54 10.71 14.38
C ASP A 279 -21.42 9.46 14.56
N ILE A 280 -20.95 8.51 15.37
CA ILE A 280 -21.69 7.28 15.76
C ILE A 280 -22.00 7.21 17.27
N GLY A 281 -21.76 8.28 18.02
CA GLY A 281 -22.09 8.43 19.44
C GLY A 281 -23.52 7.96 19.81
N PRO A 282 -24.57 8.31 19.05
CA PRO A 282 -25.94 7.88 19.34
C PRO A 282 -26.19 6.37 19.32
N LEU A 283 -25.25 5.56 18.80
CA LEU A 283 -25.35 4.10 18.81
C LEU A 283 -25.02 3.47 20.17
N ALA A 284 -24.29 4.17 21.05
CA ALA A 284 -23.94 3.65 22.38
C ALA A 284 -25.18 3.38 23.27
N GLU A 285 -26.30 4.03 22.98
CA GLU A 285 -27.60 3.85 23.63
C GLU A 285 -28.35 2.56 23.21
N LEU A 286 -27.84 1.81 22.23
CA LEU A 286 -28.50 0.63 21.66
C LEU A 286 -28.06 -0.68 22.30
N GLU A 287 -28.71 -1.02 23.41
CA GLU A 287 -28.41 -2.25 24.17
C GLU A 287 -28.69 -3.58 23.44
N HIS A 288 -29.43 -3.58 22.32
CA HIS A 288 -30.01 -4.80 21.72
C HIS A 288 -29.44 -5.21 20.35
N VAL A 289 -28.56 -4.40 19.75
CA VAL A 289 -28.04 -4.65 18.40
C VAL A 289 -27.09 -5.85 18.38
N GLU A 290 -27.42 -6.83 17.54
CA GLU A 290 -26.60 -8.01 17.25
C GLU A 290 -25.93 -7.95 15.88
N ILE A 291 -26.51 -7.20 14.93
CA ILE A 291 -26.02 -7.01 13.56
C ILE A 291 -25.94 -5.51 13.28
N LEU A 292 -24.75 -5.01 12.95
CA LEU A 292 -24.49 -3.62 12.63
C LEU A 292 -23.69 -3.51 11.32
N SER A 293 -24.20 -2.79 10.33
CA SER A 293 -23.43 -2.34 9.16
C SER A 293 -23.46 -0.82 9.06
N LEU A 294 -22.27 -0.22 8.95
CA LEU A 294 -22.05 1.21 8.75
C LEU A 294 -21.09 1.43 7.56
N ARG A 295 -21.22 0.59 6.55
CA ARG A 295 -20.34 0.56 5.37
C ARG A 295 -20.53 1.76 4.43
N ASN A 296 -19.43 2.21 3.83
CA ASN A 296 -19.37 3.39 2.93
C ASN A 296 -19.89 4.64 3.65
N ASN A 297 -19.26 4.99 4.76
CA ASN A 297 -19.48 6.26 5.48
C ASN A 297 -18.11 6.95 5.69
N LYS A 298 -18.01 7.86 6.65
CA LYS A 298 -16.81 8.66 6.93
C LYS A 298 -16.30 8.44 8.37
N ILE A 299 -16.64 7.31 8.97
CA ILE A 299 -16.36 7.03 10.39
C ILE A 299 -14.86 6.89 10.61
N SER A 300 -14.34 7.48 11.69
CA SER A 300 -12.93 7.41 12.09
C SER A 300 -12.75 6.95 13.53
N ASP A 301 -13.57 7.47 14.46
CA ASP A 301 -13.66 7.01 15.85
C ASP A 301 -14.63 5.83 16.00
N LEU A 302 -14.22 4.83 16.80
CA LEU A 302 -15.02 3.64 17.15
C LEU A 302 -15.34 3.57 18.65
N SER A 303 -14.94 4.57 19.45
CA SER A 303 -15.14 4.63 20.90
C SER A 303 -16.60 4.35 21.35
N PRO A 304 -17.66 4.84 20.67
CA PRO A 304 -19.04 4.51 21.01
C PRO A 304 -19.39 3.01 20.93
N LEU A 305 -18.74 2.26 20.03
CA LEU A 305 -19.00 0.83 19.84
C LEU A 305 -18.48 -0.03 21.01
N SER A 306 -17.54 0.49 21.82
CA SER A 306 -16.98 -0.19 22.99
C SER A 306 -18.03 -0.61 24.04
N GLN A 307 -19.20 0.03 24.03
CA GLN A 307 -20.31 -0.27 24.94
C GLN A 307 -21.32 -1.28 24.39
N MET A 308 -21.31 -1.57 23.08
CA MET A 308 -22.32 -2.36 22.38
C MET A 308 -22.13 -3.88 22.54
N LYS A 309 -22.15 -4.34 23.79
CA LYS A 309 -21.80 -5.69 24.29
C LYS A 309 -22.70 -6.85 23.82
N LYS A 310 -23.52 -6.66 22.79
CA LYS A 310 -24.34 -7.72 22.14
C LYS A 310 -24.02 -7.91 20.64
N ILE A 311 -23.20 -7.08 20.00
CA ILE A 311 -22.89 -7.21 18.57
C ILE A 311 -22.18 -8.55 18.29
N LYS A 312 -22.67 -9.25 17.27
CA LYS A 312 -22.13 -10.53 16.76
C LYS A 312 -21.58 -10.37 15.35
N MET A 313 -22.15 -9.47 14.55
CA MET A 313 -21.71 -9.15 13.19
C MET A 313 -21.55 -7.63 13.06
N LEU A 314 -20.34 -7.19 12.69
CA LEU A 314 -19.98 -5.79 12.53
C LEU A 314 -19.32 -5.57 11.16
N ASP A 315 -19.95 -4.74 10.34
CA ASP A 315 -19.45 -4.30 9.03
C ASP A 315 -19.15 -2.79 9.06
N LEU A 316 -17.87 -2.47 8.92
CA LEU A 316 -17.28 -1.14 8.94
C LEU A 316 -16.46 -0.88 7.66
N ASN A 317 -16.70 -1.65 6.59
CA ASN A 317 -15.95 -1.52 5.34
C ASN A 317 -16.09 -0.12 4.74
N SER A 318 -15.06 0.37 4.05
CA SER A 318 -15.04 1.70 3.41
C SER A 318 -15.37 2.85 4.38
N ASN A 319 -14.43 3.15 5.27
CA ASN A 319 -14.50 4.27 6.21
C ASN A 319 -13.08 4.87 6.36
N TYR A 320 -12.85 5.73 7.36
CA TYR A 320 -11.54 6.35 7.65
C TYR A 320 -10.91 5.82 8.95
N ILE A 321 -11.23 4.56 9.31
CA ILE A 321 -10.79 3.94 10.56
C ILE A 321 -9.29 3.69 10.53
N LYS A 322 -8.59 4.14 11.56
CA LYS A 322 -7.16 3.86 11.81
C LYS A 322 -6.96 2.92 12.99
N ASP A 323 -7.69 3.15 14.08
CA ASP A 323 -7.62 2.33 15.28
C ASP A 323 -8.86 1.47 15.49
N ILE A 324 -8.65 0.23 15.92
CA ILE A 324 -9.71 -0.74 16.21
C ILE A 324 -9.72 -1.21 17.67
N LYS A 325 -8.82 -0.69 18.53
CA LYS A 325 -8.78 -1.03 19.96
C LYS A 325 -10.13 -0.85 20.68
N PRO A 326 -10.98 0.16 20.37
CA PRO A 326 -12.31 0.26 20.97
C PRO A 326 -13.22 -0.96 20.76
N LEU A 327 -12.97 -1.78 19.72
CA LEU A 327 -13.73 -3.00 19.45
C LEU A 327 -13.34 -4.17 20.37
N PHE A 328 -12.15 -4.14 20.99
CA PHE A 328 -11.61 -5.31 21.72
C PHE A 328 -12.42 -5.68 22.96
N THR A 329 -13.19 -4.73 23.52
CA THR A 329 -14.17 -4.99 24.59
C THR A 329 -15.40 -5.79 24.11
N VAL A 330 -15.70 -5.78 22.79
CA VAL A 330 -16.89 -6.38 22.18
C VAL A 330 -16.67 -7.88 21.92
N THR A 331 -16.35 -8.60 22.99
CA THR A 331 -15.99 -10.04 22.99
C THR A 331 -17.09 -10.99 22.47
N THR A 332 -18.30 -10.48 22.19
CA THR A 332 -19.40 -11.20 21.53
C THR A 332 -19.25 -11.33 20.01
N LEU A 333 -18.34 -10.56 19.38
CA LEU A 333 -18.13 -10.56 17.93
C LEU A 333 -17.80 -11.94 17.38
N ARG A 334 -18.37 -12.24 16.21
CA ARG A 334 -18.18 -13.46 15.41
C ARG A 334 -17.74 -13.13 13.98
N THR A 335 -18.29 -12.06 13.42
CA THR A 335 -17.93 -11.51 12.11
C THR A 335 -17.51 -10.06 12.27
N LEU A 336 -16.32 -9.71 11.77
CA LEU A 336 -15.80 -8.35 11.71
C LEU A 336 -15.22 -8.10 10.31
N THR A 337 -15.74 -7.10 9.61
CA THR A 337 -15.19 -6.66 8.31
C THR A 337 -14.88 -5.18 8.34
N VAL A 338 -13.59 -4.85 8.21
CA VAL A 338 -13.02 -3.50 8.28
C VAL A 338 -12.17 -3.20 7.03
N ALA A 339 -12.55 -3.76 5.89
CA ALA A 339 -11.82 -3.63 4.64
C ALA A 339 -11.96 -2.23 4.01
N ASN A 340 -10.93 -1.77 3.29
CA ASN A 340 -10.85 -0.41 2.74
C ASN A 340 -10.90 0.65 3.85
N ASN A 341 -9.94 0.57 4.76
CA ASN A 341 -9.71 1.51 5.86
C ASN A 341 -8.19 1.85 5.91
N GLN A 342 -7.71 2.41 7.02
CA GLN A 342 -6.33 2.88 7.19
C GLN A 342 -5.67 2.22 8.43
N ILE A 343 -5.99 0.94 8.69
CA ILE A 343 -5.57 0.22 9.90
C ILE A 343 -4.13 -0.26 9.75
N SER A 344 -3.22 0.32 10.54
CA SER A 344 -1.81 -0.08 10.55
C SER A 344 -1.59 -1.39 11.32
N ASN A 345 -0.43 -2.03 11.10
CA ASN A 345 -0.03 -3.20 11.90
C ASN A 345 -0.01 -2.95 13.41
N VAL A 346 0.34 -1.74 13.86
CA VAL A 346 0.38 -1.36 15.29
C VAL A 346 -1.03 -1.32 15.89
N ASN A 347 -2.05 -1.00 15.10
CA ASN A 347 -3.45 -0.97 15.52
C ASN A 347 -4.08 -2.38 15.65
N LEU A 348 -3.38 -3.43 15.23
CA LEU A 348 -3.80 -4.82 15.45
C LEU A 348 -3.35 -5.39 16.80
N ALA A 349 -2.43 -4.73 17.52
CA ALA A 349 -1.95 -5.21 18.82
C ALA A 349 -3.07 -5.20 19.87
N GLY A 350 -3.51 -6.39 20.31
CA GLY A 350 -4.66 -6.59 21.20
C GLY A 350 -5.88 -7.25 20.52
N ILE A 351 -5.87 -7.46 19.20
CA ILE A 351 -7.00 -8.05 18.46
C ILE A 351 -7.35 -9.47 18.92
N GLU A 352 -6.41 -10.17 19.55
CA GLU A 352 -6.62 -11.51 20.13
C GLU A 352 -7.61 -11.53 21.32
N GLN A 353 -7.98 -10.37 21.84
CA GLN A 353 -9.08 -10.21 22.79
C GLN A 353 -10.44 -10.54 22.16
N LEU A 354 -10.59 -10.47 20.83
CA LEU A 354 -11.76 -10.86 20.06
C LEU A 354 -11.91 -12.40 19.92
N LYS A 355 -11.82 -13.10 21.06
CA LYS A 355 -11.74 -14.56 21.25
C LYS A 355 -12.89 -15.39 20.69
N ASN A 356 -13.87 -14.78 20.02
CA ASN A 356 -15.03 -15.42 19.40
C ASN A 356 -15.19 -15.16 17.90
N VAL A 357 -14.34 -14.30 17.30
CA VAL A 357 -14.35 -14.03 15.86
C VAL A 357 -13.98 -15.29 15.08
N ARG A 358 -14.76 -15.53 14.03
CA ARG A 358 -14.64 -16.62 13.06
C ARG A 358 -14.41 -16.11 11.64
N ASN A 359 -14.98 -14.95 11.31
CA ASN A 359 -14.93 -14.36 9.98
C ASN A 359 -14.30 -12.96 10.13
N LEU A 360 -13.10 -12.77 9.58
CA LEU A 360 -12.33 -11.52 9.69
C LEU A 360 -11.90 -11.05 8.29
N SER A 361 -12.31 -9.85 7.89
CA SER A 361 -11.74 -9.17 6.72
C SER A 361 -10.99 -7.90 7.13
N LEU A 362 -9.71 -7.87 6.78
CA LEU A 362 -8.76 -6.77 6.90
C LEU A 362 -8.28 -6.33 5.51
N SER A 363 -9.02 -6.66 4.45
CA SER A 363 -8.64 -6.39 3.06
C SER A 363 -8.41 -4.90 2.79
N ASN A 364 -7.41 -4.55 1.98
CA ASN A 364 -7.09 -3.16 1.61
C ASN A 364 -6.92 -2.22 2.84
N ASN A 365 -5.91 -2.49 3.67
CA ASN A 365 -5.51 -1.64 4.81
C ASN A 365 -4.00 -1.29 4.82
N GLY A 366 -3.20 -1.83 3.90
CA GLY A 366 -1.74 -1.60 3.86
C GLY A 366 -0.92 -2.47 4.83
N LEU A 367 -1.47 -3.60 5.30
CA LEU A 367 -0.80 -4.46 6.27
C LEU A 367 0.43 -5.16 5.67
N THR A 368 1.58 -5.05 6.32
CA THR A 368 2.87 -5.64 5.88
C THR A 368 3.15 -7.01 6.50
N ASN A 369 2.60 -7.26 7.69
CA ASN A 369 2.67 -8.52 8.43
C ASN A 369 1.33 -8.87 9.11
N ILE A 370 1.29 -9.99 9.84
CA ILE A 370 0.08 -10.56 10.46
C ILE A 370 0.31 -11.18 11.85
N GLU A 371 1.37 -10.82 12.58
CA GLU A 371 1.73 -11.47 13.86
C GLU A 371 0.58 -11.46 14.89
N HIS A 372 -0.08 -10.32 15.05
CA HIS A 372 -1.10 -10.13 16.08
C HIS A 372 -2.37 -10.98 15.87
N ILE A 373 -2.70 -11.41 14.65
CA ILE A 373 -3.87 -12.27 14.41
C ILE A 373 -3.59 -13.76 14.65
N THR A 374 -2.33 -14.18 14.79
CA THR A 374 -1.94 -15.61 14.86
C THR A 374 -2.52 -16.39 16.04
N SER A 375 -2.94 -15.70 17.09
CA SER A 375 -3.50 -16.25 18.32
C SER A 375 -5.03 -16.41 18.26
N MET A 376 -5.70 -15.96 17.20
CA MET A 376 -7.16 -16.00 17.01
C MET A 376 -7.65 -17.41 16.59
N LYS A 377 -7.46 -18.40 17.47
CA LYS A 377 -7.73 -19.85 17.29
C LYS A 377 -9.20 -20.27 17.03
N LYS A 378 -10.07 -19.35 16.61
CA LYS A 378 -11.43 -19.61 16.14
C LYS A 378 -11.70 -19.08 14.72
N LEU A 379 -10.73 -18.45 14.07
CA LEU A 379 -10.87 -18.02 12.67
C LEU A 379 -11.14 -19.22 11.76
N VAL A 380 -12.12 -19.05 10.87
CA VAL A 380 -12.60 -19.99 9.85
C VAL A 380 -12.52 -19.32 8.48
N GLU A 381 -12.84 -18.03 8.39
CA GLU A 381 -12.70 -17.22 7.18
C GLU A 381 -11.78 -16.03 7.47
N LEU A 382 -10.73 -15.87 6.66
CA LEU A 382 -9.73 -14.82 6.81
C LEU A 382 -9.46 -14.17 5.44
N ASP A 383 -9.75 -12.88 5.34
CA ASP A 383 -9.52 -12.08 4.14
C ASP A 383 -8.50 -10.98 4.40
N LEU A 384 -7.33 -11.16 3.78
CA LEU A 384 -6.14 -10.31 3.85
C LEU A 384 -5.77 -9.75 2.48
N SER A 385 -6.69 -9.79 1.51
CA SER A 385 -6.43 -9.32 0.14
C SER A 385 -6.05 -7.83 0.07
N LYS A 386 -5.41 -7.39 -1.02
CA LYS A 386 -5.05 -5.99 -1.27
C LYS A 386 -4.14 -5.36 -0.20
N ASN A 387 -3.35 -6.15 0.51
CA ASN A 387 -2.40 -5.70 1.53
C ASN A 387 -0.95 -5.79 1.01
N GLU A 388 0.04 -5.63 1.88
CA GLU A 388 1.47 -5.58 1.53
C GLU A 388 2.25 -6.81 2.03
N LEU A 389 1.55 -7.91 2.27
CA LEU A 389 2.13 -9.12 2.84
C LEU A 389 3.18 -9.74 1.91
N LYS A 390 4.37 -9.97 2.47
CA LYS A 390 5.47 -10.74 1.83
C LYS A 390 5.66 -12.10 2.51
N ASN A 391 5.75 -12.11 3.84
CA ASN A 391 5.81 -13.32 4.65
C ASN A 391 4.39 -13.73 5.10
N ILE A 392 4.07 -15.03 4.98
CA ILE A 392 2.83 -15.65 5.47
C ILE A 392 3.06 -16.88 6.38
N GLU A 393 4.31 -17.13 6.79
CA GLU A 393 4.65 -18.10 7.85
C GLU A 393 3.77 -18.00 9.11
N PRO A 394 3.36 -16.80 9.60
CA PRO A 394 2.56 -16.72 10.82
C PRO A 394 1.20 -17.42 10.70
N LEU A 395 0.69 -17.64 9.47
CA LEU A 395 -0.53 -18.43 9.22
C LEU A 395 -0.42 -19.88 9.69
N LEU A 396 0.78 -20.45 9.88
CA LEU A 396 0.98 -21.80 10.42
C LEU A 396 0.28 -22.01 11.78
N ARG A 397 0.08 -20.93 12.55
CA ARG A 397 -0.61 -20.94 13.85
C ARG A 397 -2.15 -20.96 13.72
N LEU A 398 -2.70 -20.70 12.54
CA LEU A 398 -4.14 -20.57 12.25
C LEU A 398 -4.73 -21.80 11.55
N SER A 399 -4.44 -22.99 12.08
CA SER A 399 -4.87 -24.29 11.51
C SER A 399 -6.40 -24.53 11.48
N THR A 400 -7.21 -23.61 12.02
CA THR A 400 -8.67 -23.65 11.95
C THR A 400 -9.27 -22.96 10.72
N VAL A 401 -8.47 -22.21 9.95
CA VAL A 401 -8.94 -21.44 8.78
C VAL A 401 -9.31 -22.38 7.62
N GLN A 402 -10.41 -22.07 6.95
CA GLN A 402 -11.06 -22.88 5.91
C GLN A 402 -11.31 -22.12 4.60
N SER A 403 -11.60 -20.81 4.68
CA SER A 403 -11.50 -19.88 3.54
C SER A 403 -10.40 -18.86 3.81
N LEU A 404 -9.48 -18.71 2.86
CA LEU A 404 -8.33 -17.81 2.96
C LEU A 404 -8.17 -17.01 1.67
N ASN A 405 -8.29 -15.68 1.77
CA ASN A 405 -8.06 -14.76 0.66
C ASN A 405 -6.77 -13.97 0.87
N LEU A 406 -5.80 -14.18 -0.03
CA LEU A 406 -4.49 -13.53 -0.06
C LEU A 406 -4.24 -12.82 -1.40
N GLU A 407 -5.27 -12.59 -2.23
CA GLU A 407 -5.11 -11.91 -3.53
C GLU A 407 -4.50 -10.51 -3.38
N GLU A 408 -3.76 -10.06 -4.40
CA GLU A 408 -3.22 -8.69 -4.48
C GLU A 408 -2.29 -8.32 -3.31
N ASN A 409 -1.33 -9.19 -3.01
CA ASN A 409 -0.24 -8.99 -2.05
C ASN A 409 1.13 -9.12 -2.76
N TYR A 410 2.23 -9.25 -2.00
CA TYR A 410 3.59 -9.39 -2.52
C TYR A 410 4.20 -10.77 -2.18
N ILE A 411 3.37 -11.80 -2.06
CA ILE A 411 3.77 -13.13 -1.56
C ILE A 411 4.52 -13.89 -2.67
N SER A 412 5.70 -14.43 -2.37
CA SER A 412 6.50 -15.22 -3.30
C SER A 412 6.65 -16.68 -2.86
N ASP A 413 6.84 -16.93 -1.56
CA ASP A 413 6.79 -18.27 -0.94
C ASP A 413 5.38 -18.56 -0.38
N ILE A 414 4.87 -19.75 -0.69
CA ILE A 414 3.61 -20.28 -0.19
C ILE A 414 3.77 -21.62 0.54
N THR A 415 5.00 -21.99 0.91
CA THR A 415 5.32 -23.18 1.74
C THR A 415 4.46 -23.29 3.00
N PRO A 416 4.16 -22.20 3.76
CA PRO A 416 3.26 -22.25 4.91
C PRO A 416 1.86 -22.83 4.64
N LEU A 417 1.32 -22.64 3.43
CA LEU A 417 -0.03 -23.10 3.07
C LEU A 417 -0.13 -24.64 2.98
N SER A 418 1.01 -25.34 2.86
CA SER A 418 1.05 -26.81 2.85
C SER A 418 0.48 -27.43 4.14
N GLN A 419 0.58 -26.73 5.27
CA GLN A 419 0.11 -27.21 6.58
C GLN A 419 -1.37 -26.89 6.82
N LEU A 420 -1.96 -25.95 6.07
CA LEU A 420 -3.38 -25.55 6.17
C LEU A 420 -4.29 -26.55 5.44
N THR A 421 -4.17 -27.82 5.83
CA THR A 421 -4.84 -28.96 5.17
C THR A 421 -6.36 -28.96 5.26
N GLY A 422 -6.95 -28.08 6.09
CA GLY A 422 -8.39 -27.89 6.28
C GLY A 422 -9.05 -26.85 5.37
N LEU A 423 -8.30 -26.17 4.50
CA LEU A 423 -8.85 -25.21 3.53
C LEU A 423 -9.84 -25.88 2.55
N TYR A 424 -10.92 -25.17 2.19
CA TYR A 424 -11.81 -25.47 1.08
C TYR A 424 -11.86 -24.35 0.01
N ASP A 425 -11.49 -23.12 0.37
CA ASP A 425 -11.41 -21.96 -0.51
C ASP A 425 -10.07 -21.24 -0.28
N LEU A 426 -9.33 -21.01 -1.35
CA LEU A 426 -8.00 -20.39 -1.31
C LEU A 426 -7.78 -19.56 -2.56
N LYS A 427 -7.47 -18.27 -2.38
CA LYS A 427 -7.27 -17.30 -3.46
C LYS A 427 -5.89 -16.67 -3.36
N LEU A 428 -5.11 -16.78 -4.43
CA LEU A 428 -3.69 -16.38 -4.48
C LEU A 428 -3.36 -15.52 -5.72
N GLY A 429 -4.37 -15.09 -6.48
CA GLY A 429 -4.21 -14.25 -7.66
C GLY A 429 -3.48 -12.93 -7.39
N SER A 430 -2.76 -12.41 -8.38
CA SER A 430 -2.02 -11.14 -8.28
C SER A 430 -1.00 -11.10 -7.12
N ASN A 431 -0.08 -12.06 -7.07
CA ASN A 431 1.07 -12.12 -6.15
C ASN A 431 2.40 -12.32 -6.93
N GLU A 432 3.50 -12.66 -6.25
CA GLU A 432 4.83 -12.93 -6.86
C GLU A 432 5.20 -14.43 -6.88
N ILE A 433 4.20 -15.32 -6.85
CA ILE A 433 4.38 -16.76 -6.62
C ILE A 433 5.12 -17.42 -7.79
N ARG A 434 6.23 -18.10 -7.49
CA ARG A 434 7.11 -18.78 -8.46
C ARG A 434 6.95 -20.31 -8.47
N ASP A 435 6.42 -20.89 -7.39
CA ASP A 435 6.25 -22.33 -7.19
C ASP A 435 4.86 -22.64 -6.61
N VAL A 436 4.19 -23.66 -7.16
CA VAL A 436 2.84 -24.08 -6.77
C VAL A 436 2.79 -25.47 -6.13
N ARG A 437 3.95 -26.13 -5.92
CA ARG A 437 4.05 -27.41 -5.21
C ARG A 437 3.45 -27.39 -3.80
N PRO A 438 3.62 -26.36 -2.95
CA PRO A 438 3.06 -26.36 -1.59
C PRO A 438 1.55 -26.54 -1.51
N VAL A 439 0.81 -26.17 -2.56
CA VAL A 439 -0.66 -26.26 -2.62
C VAL A 439 -1.16 -27.40 -3.52
N GLN A 440 -0.29 -28.30 -3.98
CA GLN A 440 -0.65 -29.43 -4.84
C GLN A 440 -1.71 -30.36 -4.20
N GLU A 441 -1.55 -30.69 -2.91
CA GLU A 441 -2.49 -31.54 -2.17
C GLU A 441 -3.82 -30.85 -1.85
N LEU A 442 -3.87 -29.52 -1.89
CA LEU A 442 -5.09 -28.73 -1.84
C LEU A 442 -5.78 -28.72 -3.21
N GLY A 443 -5.01 -28.53 -4.29
CA GLY A 443 -5.50 -28.52 -5.68
C GLY A 443 -6.07 -29.85 -6.17
N LYS A 444 -5.71 -30.99 -5.57
CA LYS A 444 -6.45 -32.26 -5.76
C LYS A 444 -7.91 -32.14 -5.33
N ARG A 445 -8.16 -31.45 -4.22
CA ARG A 445 -9.47 -31.33 -3.56
C ARG A 445 -10.28 -30.18 -4.15
N MET A 446 -9.84 -28.95 -3.95
CA MET A 446 -10.50 -27.72 -4.42
C MET A 446 -9.95 -27.26 -5.79
N TYR A 447 -10.62 -26.28 -6.41
CA TYR A 447 -10.04 -25.47 -7.49
C TYR A 447 -9.26 -24.31 -6.88
N ILE A 448 -8.03 -24.05 -7.34
CA ILE A 448 -7.19 -22.96 -6.81
C ILE A 448 -6.81 -22.02 -7.96
N ASP A 449 -7.05 -20.72 -7.76
CA ASP A 449 -6.68 -19.68 -8.70
C ASP A 449 -5.42 -18.93 -8.24
N ILE A 450 -4.36 -19.06 -9.04
CA ILE A 450 -3.02 -18.49 -8.84
C ILE A 450 -2.62 -17.73 -10.13
N GLN A 451 -3.59 -17.06 -10.75
CA GLN A 451 -3.40 -16.28 -11.97
C GLN A 451 -2.87 -14.86 -11.70
N ARG A 452 -2.55 -14.11 -12.76
CA ARG A 452 -2.10 -12.70 -12.73
C ARG A 452 -0.85 -12.45 -11.87
N GLN A 453 -0.01 -13.46 -11.64
CA GLN A 453 1.22 -13.25 -10.87
C GLN A 453 2.13 -12.24 -11.60
N LYS A 454 2.78 -11.33 -10.89
CA LYS A 454 3.69 -10.34 -11.48
C LYS A 454 5.05 -10.44 -10.78
N ILE A 455 6.02 -10.96 -11.49
CA ILE A 455 7.26 -11.50 -10.94
C ILE A 455 8.42 -10.64 -11.45
N PHE A 456 9.13 -10.00 -10.52
CA PHE A 456 10.32 -9.22 -10.84
C PHE A 456 11.56 -10.09 -10.61
N LEU A 457 12.48 -10.10 -11.57
CA LEU A 457 13.79 -10.73 -11.46
C LEU A 457 14.88 -9.67 -11.38
N ASP A 458 15.97 -10.02 -10.72
CA ASP A 458 17.17 -9.18 -10.60
C ASP A 458 17.77 -8.85 -11.97
N GLU A 459 18.53 -7.76 -12.03
CA GLU A 459 19.19 -7.31 -13.25
C GLU A 459 20.19 -8.34 -13.78
N ALA A 460 20.17 -8.56 -15.10
CA ALA A 460 21.08 -9.49 -15.79
C ALA A 460 21.65 -8.86 -17.08
N SER A 461 22.66 -9.50 -17.67
CA SER A 461 23.38 -8.97 -18.83
C SER A 461 22.81 -9.44 -20.17
N VAL A 462 23.03 -8.65 -21.22
CA VAL A 462 22.92 -9.12 -22.61
C VAL A 462 23.79 -10.37 -22.80
N ASP A 463 23.26 -11.34 -23.54
CA ASP A 463 23.86 -12.66 -23.80
C ASP A 463 24.09 -13.55 -22.56
N GLU A 464 23.47 -13.24 -21.42
CA GLU A 464 23.48 -14.10 -20.23
C GLU A 464 22.39 -15.20 -20.31
N GLU A 465 22.74 -16.44 -19.97
CA GLU A 465 21.81 -17.58 -20.01
C GLU A 465 21.11 -17.76 -18.64
N ILE A 466 19.95 -17.10 -18.50
CA ILE A 466 19.22 -16.93 -17.24
C ILE A 466 18.24 -18.09 -17.05
N LYS A 467 18.32 -18.79 -15.91
CA LYS A 467 17.38 -19.90 -15.61
C LYS A 467 15.99 -19.36 -15.28
N ILE A 468 14.95 -19.84 -15.99
CA ILE A 468 13.55 -19.49 -15.73
C ILE A 468 13.15 -20.00 -14.32
N PRO A 469 12.82 -19.13 -13.36
CA PRO A 469 12.57 -19.51 -11.96
C PRO A 469 11.07 -19.78 -11.72
N ILE A 470 10.40 -20.42 -12.67
CA ILE A 470 8.98 -20.76 -12.62
C ILE A 470 8.84 -22.27 -12.66
N TYR A 471 8.17 -22.87 -11.68
CA TYR A 471 8.18 -24.32 -11.46
C TYR A 471 6.83 -24.99 -11.72
N ASN A 472 6.85 -26.20 -12.26
CA ASN A 472 5.68 -27.06 -12.38
C ASN A 472 5.45 -27.93 -11.13
N LEU A 473 4.37 -28.73 -11.11
CA LEU A 473 4.03 -29.62 -9.99
C LEU A 473 5.07 -30.72 -9.66
N LYS A 474 6.14 -30.89 -10.45
CA LYS A 474 7.27 -31.78 -10.15
C LYS A 474 8.52 -31.02 -9.68
N GLY A 475 8.50 -29.69 -9.72
CA GLY A 475 9.69 -28.86 -9.48
C GLY A 475 10.60 -28.70 -10.71
N GLU A 476 10.15 -29.14 -11.89
CA GLU A 476 10.85 -28.90 -13.15
C GLU A 476 10.58 -27.45 -13.59
N THR A 477 11.59 -26.76 -14.15
CA THR A 477 11.43 -25.41 -14.73
C THR A 477 10.45 -25.46 -15.91
N LEU A 478 9.47 -24.55 -15.91
CA LEU A 478 8.41 -24.47 -16.91
C LEU A 478 8.98 -24.07 -18.29
N GLN A 479 8.92 -25.00 -19.24
CA GLN A 479 9.43 -24.83 -20.60
C GLN A 479 8.52 -23.97 -21.49
N ASN A 480 7.21 -23.99 -21.22
CA ASN A 480 6.20 -23.33 -22.05
C ASN A 480 5.95 -21.89 -21.56
N ILE A 481 6.83 -20.97 -21.97
CA ILE A 481 6.65 -19.52 -21.75
C ILE A 481 6.38 -18.78 -23.06
N ASN A 482 5.74 -17.62 -22.97
CA ASN A 482 5.30 -16.77 -24.06
C ASN A 482 6.03 -15.44 -23.98
N VAL A 483 7.18 -15.35 -24.65
CA VAL A 483 8.04 -14.16 -24.65
C VAL A 483 7.30 -12.97 -25.30
N LYS A 484 7.36 -11.78 -24.69
CA LYS A 484 6.73 -10.55 -25.20
C LYS A 484 7.73 -9.52 -25.69
N SER A 485 8.88 -9.39 -25.05
CA SER A 485 9.97 -8.53 -25.55
C SER A 485 10.74 -9.20 -26.67
N GLU A 486 11.26 -8.41 -27.60
CA GLU A 486 12.02 -8.92 -28.74
C GLU A 486 13.40 -9.49 -28.34
N GLU A 487 13.94 -10.32 -29.24
CA GLU A 487 15.32 -10.83 -29.22
C GLU A 487 15.69 -11.76 -28.05
N ALA A 488 14.76 -12.63 -27.64
CA ALA A 488 15.04 -13.75 -26.73
C ALA A 488 15.50 -15.02 -27.47
N THR A 489 16.34 -15.80 -26.82
CA THR A 489 16.67 -17.20 -27.17
C THR A 489 16.22 -18.10 -26.01
N LEU A 490 15.54 -19.21 -26.30
CA LEU A 490 15.09 -20.18 -25.28
C LEU A 490 15.86 -21.50 -25.41
N ASN A 491 16.35 -22.03 -24.30
CA ASN A 491 17.13 -23.27 -24.24
C ASN A 491 16.80 -24.07 -22.97
N ASN A 492 16.02 -25.16 -23.08
CA ASN A 492 15.82 -26.15 -22.01
C ASN A 492 15.48 -25.61 -20.60
N GLY A 493 14.75 -24.49 -20.50
CA GLY A 493 14.40 -23.83 -19.23
C GLY A 493 15.27 -22.63 -18.87
N PHE A 494 16.14 -22.20 -19.79
CA PHE A 494 16.86 -20.94 -19.74
C PHE A 494 16.35 -19.98 -20.81
N ILE A 495 16.46 -18.69 -20.53
CA ILE A 495 16.19 -17.58 -21.45
C ILE A 495 17.44 -16.71 -21.55
N LYS A 496 17.82 -16.34 -22.77
CA LYS A 496 18.94 -15.43 -23.05
C LYS A 496 18.43 -14.25 -23.86
N TRP A 497 18.70 -13.03 -23.39
CA TRP A 497 18.28 -11.79 -24.06
C TRP A 497 19.44 -11.19 -24.85
N ASN A 498 19.22 -10.89 -26.13
CA ASN A 498 20.28 -10.43 -27.04
C ASN A 498 20.40 -8.89 -27.11
N SER A 499 19.60 -8.16 -26.33
CA SER A 499 19.60 -6.68 -26.27
C SER A 499 19.13 -6.17 -24.90
N PRO A 500 19.49 -4.94 -24.51
CA PRO A 500 19.13 -4.36 -23.20
C PRO A 500 17.66 -3.90 -23.14
N GLY A 501 17.28 -3.34 -21.99
CA GLY A 501 15.97 -2.79 -21.68
C GLY A 501 15.15 -3.65 -20.72
N GLU A 502 13.93 -3.21 -20.39
CA GLU A 502 12.98 -4.03 -19.65
C GLU A 502 12.49 -5.18 -20.55
N LYS A 503 12.69 -6.43 -20.08
CA LYS A 503 12.35 -7.64 -20.81
C LYS A 503 11.24 -8.42 -20.11
N ILE A 504 10.28 -8.90 -20.90
CA ILE A 504 9.01 -9.43 -20.42
C ILE A 504 8.69 -10.78 -21.07
N TYR A 505 8.26 -11.75 -20.26
CA TYR A 505 7.63 -12.99 -20.74
C TYR A 505 6.45 -13.40 -19.86
N GLU A 506 5.41 -13.96 -20.48
CA GLU A 506 4.30 -14.59 -19.78
C GLU A 506 4.55 -16.08 -19.56
N PHE A 507 3.94 -16.67 -18.53
CA PHE A 507 3.95 -18.11 -18.28
C PHE A 507 2.54 -18.62 -17.99
N LYS A 508 2.27 -19.89 -18.32
CA LYS A 508 0.97 -20.50 -18.08
C LYS A 508 1.02 -22.01 -17.80
N LEU A 509 0.36 -22.42 -16.74
CA LEU A 509 0.14 -23.80 -16.33
C LEU A 509 -1.34 -23.98 -15.91
N ASP A 510 -2.14 -24.57 -16.79
CA ASP A 510 -3.48 -25.09 -16.44
C ASP A 510 -3.34 -26.59 -16.15
N THR A 511 -3.39 -27.02 -14.88
CA THR A 511 -3.16 -28.44 -14.51
C THR A 511 -4.38 -29.34 -14.75
N ASN A 512 -5.40 -28.82 -15.45
CA ASN A 512 -6.83 -29.13 -15.38
C ASN A 512 -7.21 -30.59 -15.70
N SER A 513 -6.93 -31.48 -14.76
CA SER A 513 -6.92 -32.95 -14.88
C SER A 513 -7.49 -33.61 -13.62
N ALA A 514 -7.37 -34.93 -13.50
CA ALA A 514 -7.68 -35.65 -12.26
C ALA A 514 -6.61 -35.47 -11.16
N GLU A 515 -5.41 -34.99 -11.50
CA GLU A 515 -4.25 -34.94 -10.59
C GLU A 515 -4.15 -33.64 -9.79
N SER A 516 -4.63 -32.51 -10.34
CA SER A 516 -4.80 -31.24 -9.63
C SER A 516 -5.64 -30.25 -10.44
N LYS A 517 -6.32 -29.31 -9.75
CA LYS A 517 -7.21 -28.28 -10.32
C LYS A 517 -6.65 -26.87 -10.11
N ILE A 518 -5.34 -26.69 -10.32
CA ILE A 518 -4.65 -25.40 -10.22
C ILE A 518 -4.67 -24.70 -11.58
N ARG A 519 -4.93 -23.39 -11.58
CA ARG A 519 -4.51 -22.50 -12.66
C ARG A 519 -3.44 -21.54 -12.16
N PHE A 520 -2.30 -21.55 -12.81
CA PHE A 520 -1.14 -20.74 -12.47
C PHE A 520 -0.69 -19.99 -13.73
N ASN A 521 -0.72 -18.65 -13.69
CA ASN A 521 -0.22 -17.83 -14.79
C ASN A 521 0.24 -16.46 -14.29
N GLY A 522 1.04 -15.80 -15.10
CA GLY A 522 1.55 -14.48 -14.79
C GLY A 522 2.54 -13.97 -15.80
N THR A 523 3.14 -12.84 -15.44
CA THR A 523 4.13 -12.10 -16.22
C THR A 523 5.41 -11.97 -15.40
N VAL A 524 6.54 -12.30 -16.02
CA VAL A 524 7.87 -12.06 -15.48
C VAL A 524 8.46 -10.82 -16.17
N ILE A 525 9.08 -9.95 -15.38
CA ILE A 525 9.72 -8.70 -15.80
C ILE A 525 11.15 -8.70 -15.27
N GLN A 526 12.11 -8.32 -16.10
CA GLN A 526 13.53 -8.27 -15.76
C GLN A 526 14.23 -7.06 -16.41
N SER A 527 15.13 -6.40 -15.68
CA SER A 527 16.06 -5.41 -16.27
C SER A 527 17.19 -6.15 -16.97
N ILE A 528 17.42 -5.87 -18.26
CA ILE A 528 18.61 -6.35 -18.98
C ILE A 528 19.49 -5.16 -19.34
N VAL A 529 20.76 -5.22 -18.94
CA VAL A 529 21.77 -4.19 -19.25
C VAL A 529 22.76 -4.67 -20.29
N GLU A 530 23.35 -3.73 -21.04
CA GLU A 530 24.45 -4.05 -21.95
C GLU A 530 25.57 -4.75 -21.17
N LYS A 531 26.07 -5.85 -21.73
CA LYS A 531 27.22 -6.57 -21.18
C LYS A 531 28.45 -5.66 -21.25
N GLN A 532 28.74 -4.98 -20.14
CA GLN A 532 29.83 -4.01 -20.02
C GLN A 532 31.13 -4.69 -20.50
N THR A 533 31.85 -4.04 -21.42
CA THR A 533 33.13 -4.58 -21.88
C THR A 533 34.13 -4.56 -20.73
N GLU A 534 34.74 -5.72 -20.47
CA GLU A 534 35.46 -6.12 -19.24
C GLU A 534 36.78 -5.35 -18.96
N ASN A 535 36.95 -4.14 -19.51
CA ASN A 535 38.14 -3.29 -19.38
C ASN A 535 37.83 -1.86 -18.87
N LYS A 536 36.57 -1.56 -18.54
CA LYS A 536 36.18 -0.23 -18.02
C LYS A 536 36.50 -0.13 -16.53
N ASN A 537 37.25 0.89 -16.14
CA ASN A 537 37.53 1.21 -14.74
C ASN A 537 36.23 1.56 -14.01
N VAL A 538 35.86 0.80 -12.97
CA VAL A 538 34.61 1.02 -12.20
C VAL A 538 34.78 1.93 -10.99
N ILE A 539 35.98 1.98 -10.40
CA ILE A 539 36.29 2.88 -9.27
C ILE A 539 36.56 4.29 -9.80
N LEU A 540 35.57 5.19 -9.67
CA LEU A 540 35.62 6.53 -10.28
C LEU A 540 36.53 7.51 -9.53
N ASP A 541 36.61 7.43 -8.21
CA ASP A 541 37.50 8.27 -7.41
C ASP A 541 38.97 7.84 -7.59
N LYS A 542 39.80 8.78 -8.04
CA LYS A 542 41.21 8.52 -8.36
C LYS A 542 42.05 8.18 -7.13
N ASN A 543 41.74 8.72 -5.95
CA ASN A 543 42.47 8.43 -4.72
C ASN A 543 42.10 7.05 -4.19
N LEU A 544 40.82 6.68 -4.27
CA LEU A 544 40.33 5.32 -4.02
C LEU A 544 40.95 4.31 -5.00
N GLN A 545 40.95 4.60 -6.30
CA GLN A 545 41.57 3.77 -7.34
C GLN A 545 43.07 3.55 -7.07
N GLN A 546 43.82 4.62 -6.78
CA GLN A 546 45.24 4.54 -6.46
C GLN A 546 45.50 3.80 -5.15
N HIS A 547 44.64 3.95 -4.14
CA HIS A 547 44.74 3.22 -2.89
C HIS A 547 44.54 1.72 -3.13
N ILE A 548 43.45 1.31 -3.79
CA ILE A 548 43.13 -0.11 -4.06
C ILE A 548 44.22 -0.74 -4.92
N ASN A 549 44.64 -0.09 -6.01
CA ASN A 549 45.76 -0.58 -6.85
C ASN A 549 47.04 -0.79 -6.03
N LYS A 550 47.36 0.11 -5.08
CA LYS A 550 48.56 0.02 -4.24
C LYS A 550 48.47 -1.01 -3.12
N LYS A 551 47.32 -1.11 -2.46
CA LYS A 551 47.15 -1.85 -1.20
C LYS A 551 46.53 -3.24 -1.37
N ASN A 552 45.60 -3.40 -2.31
CA ASN A 552 44.92 -4.67 -2.56
C ASN A 552 45.59 -5.48 -3.67
N PHE A 553 46.02 -4.83 -4.75
CA PHE A 553 46.61 -5.50 -5.91
C PHE A 553 48.14 -5.38 -6.02
N GLY A 554 48.79 -4.54 -5.20
CA GLY A 554 50.24 -4.32 -5.23
C GLY A 554 50.78 -3.79 -6.57
N ARG A 555 49.92 -3.21 -7.43
CA ARG A 555 50.25 -2.75 -8.78
C ARG A 555 51.18 -1.53 -8.70
N GLU A 556 52.23 -1.49 -9.53
CA GLU A 556 53.09 -0.29 -9.65
C GLU A 556 52.36 0.87 -10.35
N ASN A 557 51.58 0.57 -11.40
CA ASN A 557 50.72 1.56 -12.04
C ASN A 557 49.46 1.80 -11.20
N LEU A 558 49.52 2.80 -10.33
CA LEU A 558 48.41 3.17 -9.46
C LEU A 558 47.15 3.67 -10.20
N ASN A 559 47.26 4.04 -11.47
CA ASN A 559 46.13 4.49 -12.30
C ASN A 559 45.64 3.38 -13.26
N ALA A 560 46.05 2.13 -13.06
CA ALA A 560 45.53 0.99 -13.82
C ALA A 560 44.01 0.85 -13.61
N PRO A 561 43.22 0.57 -14.66
CA PRO A 561 41.81 0.26 -14.52
C PRO A 561 41.57 -0.86 -13.49
N ILE A 562 40.53 -0.70 -12.69
CA ILE A 562 40.00 -1.72 -11.78
C ILE A 562 38.65 -2.17 -12.36
N THR A 563 38.52 -3.46 -12.69
CA THR A 563 37.26 -4.03 -13.22
C THR A 563 36.35 -4.54 -12.09
N LYS A 564 35.18 -5.12 -12.38
CA LYS A 564 34.37 -5.78 -11.34
C LYS A 564 35.03 -7.07 -10.85
N GLU A 565 35.68 -7.79 -11.75
CA GLU A 565 36.36 -9.07 -11.54
C GLU A 565 37.63 -8.90 -10.71
N ASP A 566 38.31 -7.75 -10.84
CA ASP A 566 39.33 -7.30 -9.89
C ASP A 566 38.75 -7.17 -8.46
N LEU A 567 37.62 -6.46 -8.32
CA LEU A 567 37.01 -6.19 -7.01
C LEU A 567 36.49 -7.45 -6.31
N LEU A 568 35.98 -8.43 -7.06
CA LEU A 568 35.56 -9.73 -6.53
C LEU A 568 36.70 -10.56 -5.90
N GLN A 569 37.96 -10.19 -6.11
CA GLN A 569 39.12 -10.83 -5.47
C GLN A 569 39.48 -10.20 -4.10
N ILE A 570 38.88 -9.05 -3.74
CA ILE A 570 39.21 -8.31 -2.52
C ILE A 570 38.40 -8.85 -1.34
N LYS A 571 39.10 -9.41 -0.34
CA LYS A 571 38.52 -9.85 0.95
C LYS A 571 38.62 -8.80 2.06
N THR A 572 39.43 -7.76 1.90
CA THR A 572 39.63 -6.72 2.93
C THR A 572 39.94 -5.38 2.28
N LEU A 573 39.20 -4.33 2.65
CA LEU A 573 39.44 -2.94 2.22
C LEU A 573 39.65 -2.07 3.46
N GLU A 574 40.78 -1.35 3.53
CA GLU A 574 41.18 -0.58 4.72
C GLU A 574 41.53 0.87 4.38
N ILE A 575 40.62 1.80 4.71
CA ILE A 575 40.77 3.23 4.49
C ILE A 575 40.64 3.95 5.82
N LEU A 576 41.78 4.26 6.43
CA LEU A 576 41.86 4.97 7.71
C LEU A 576 41.61 6.48 7.59
N LYS A 577 41.21 7.10 8.69
CA LYS A 577 40.75 8.50 8.83
C LYS A 577 41.64 9.56 8.17
N GLU A 578 42.95 9.34 8.13
CA GLU A 578 43.92 10.25 7.51
C GLU A 578 43.72 10.36 5.99
N LYS A 579 43.33 9.26 5.35
CA LYS A 579 43.12 9.16 3.89
C LYS A 579 41.67 9.34 3.47
N GLY A 580 40.72 8.98 4.34
CA GLY A 580 39.29 9.01 4.00
C GLY A 580 38.85 10.37 3.44
N LYS A 581 39.37 11.46 4.02
CA LYS A 581 39.10 12.86 3.61
C LYS A 581 39.48 13.21 2.17
N GLU A 582 40.34 12.41 1.52
CA GLU A 582 40.76 12.65 0.14
C GLU A 582 39.84 11.99 -0.88
N ILE A 583 38.99 11.05 -0.45
CA ILE A 583 38.05 10.29 -1.28
C ILE A 583 36.69 11.00 -1.25
N LYS A 584 36.05 11.12 -2.42
CA LYS A 584 34.80 11.88 -2.62
C LYS A 584 33.70 11.08 -3.31
N ASP A 585 34.06 10.02 -4.01
CA ASP A 585 33.15 9.09 -4.67
C ASP A 585 33.53 7.66 -4.26
N LEU A 586 32.51 6.85 -3.94
CA LEU A 586 32.63 5.46 -3.50
C LEU A 586 31.99 4.49 -4.52
N THR A 587 31.55 5.00 -5.68
CA THR A 587 31.00 4.22 -6.79
C THR A 587 31.95 3.08 -7.18
N GLY A 588 31.41 1.88 -7.27
CA GLY A 588 32.11 0.62 -7.54
C GLY A 588 32.38 -0.23 -6.30
N LEU A 589 32.32 0.32 -5.07
CA LEU A 589 32.49 -0.49 -3.84
C LEU A 589 31.36 -1.51 -3.66
N GLU A 590 30.16 -1.23 -4.19
CA GLU A 590 29.02 -2.16 -4.22
C GLU A 590 29.30 -3.48 -4.95
N TYR A 591 30.35 -3.55 -5.78
CA TYR A 591 30.73 -4.78 -6.50
C TYR A 591 31.68 -5.68 -5.71
N MET A 592 32.15 -5.30 -4.52
CA MET A 592 33.04 -6.11 -3.68
C MET A 592 32.28 -7.22 -2.90
N THR A 593 31.39 -7.99 -3.54
CA THR A 593 30.47 -8.90 -2.82
C THR A 593 31.13 -10.05 -2.04
N ASN A 594 32.42 -10.32 -2.29
CA ASN A 594 33.26 -11.29 -1.55
C ASN A 594 34.04 -10.67 -0.36
N LEU A 595 33.78 -9.40 -0.03
CA LEU A 595 34.48 -8.67 1.03
C LEU A 595 34.10 -9.17 2.41
N GLU A 596 35.09 -9.53 3.22
CA GLU A 596 34.89 -10.01 4.60
C GLU A 596 35.16 -8.90 5.64
N ASN A 597 36.07 -7.97 5.34
CA ASN A 597 36.42 -6.87 6.25
C ASN A 597 36.39 -5.51 5.51
N LEU A 598 35.70 -4.53 6.07
CA LEU A 598 35.55 -3.18 5.50
C LEU A 598 35.89 -2.11 6.55
N THR A 599 36.90 -1.29 6.28
CA THR A 599 37.18 -0.07 7.05
C THR A 599 37.14 1.15 6.14
N LEU A 600 36.23 2.10 6.42
CA LEU A 600 36.04 3.36 5.71
C LEU A 600 35.90 4.52 6.71
N GLU A 601 36.99 4.87 7.38
CA GLU A 601 36.99 5.94 8.38
C GLU A 601 37.13 7.33 7.73
N GLY A 602 36.38 8.31 8.21
CA GLY A 602 36.63 9.72 7.87
C GLY A 602 36.39 10.12 6.42
N VAL A 603 35.74 9.27 5.61
CA VAL A 603 35.33 9.56 4.22
C VAL A 603 34.11 10.50 4.13
N GLY A 604 33.42 10.74 5.24
CA GLY A 604 32.25 11.62 5.29
C GLY A 604 30.94 10.97 4.84
N LEU A 605 30.86 9.63 4.88
CA LEU A 605 29.66 8.84 4.57
C LEU A 605 28.43 9.37 5.32
N LYS A 606 27.31 9.55 4.60
CA LYS A 606 25.98 9.83 5.15
C LYS A 606 25.00 8.67 4.99
N ASN A 607 25.11 7.95 3.88
CA ASN A 607 24.28 6.80 3.49
C ASN A 607 25.23 5.62 3.23
N ILE A 608 24.84 4.43 3.68
CA ILE A 608 25.63 3.19 3.57
C ILE A 608 24.87 2.06 2.84
N GLU A 609 23.89 2.40 2.00
CA GLU A 609 23.04 1.42 1.27
C GLU A 609 23.83 0.41 0.43
N PHE A 610 25.01 0.80 -0.08
CA PHE A 610 25.87 -0.13 -0.82
C PHE A 610 26.32 -1.34 0.02
N ILE A 611 26.36 -1.21 1.36
CA ILE A 611 26.71 -2.28 2.30
C ILE A 611 25.65 -3.39 2.31
N SER A 612 24.37 -3.08 2.00
CA SER A 612 23.27 -4.06 1.94
C SER A 612 23.55 -5.25 1.00
N ASN A 613 24.43 -5.06 0.01
CA ASN A 613 24.86 -6.06 -0.98
C ASN A 613 26.06 -6.91 -0.54
N LEU A 614 26.81 -6.49 0.47
CA LEU A 614 28.11 -7.03 0.86
C LEU A 614 27.97 -8.14 1.93
N LYS A 615 27.11 -9.12 1.68
CA LYS A 615 26.62 -10.11 2.66
C LYS A 615 27.68 -11.05 3.28
N GLN A 616 28.92 -11.00 2.80
CA GLN A 616 30.06 -11.76 3.34
C GLN A 616 30.82 -11.01 4.46
N LEU A 617 30.43 -9.76 4.78
CA LEU A 617 31.08 -8.93 5.79
C LEU A 617 30.95 -9.52 7.20
N LYS A 618 32.08 -9.47 7.91
CA LYS A 618 32.28 -9.93 9.30
C LYS A 618 32.84 -8.81 10.18
N ASP A 619 33.70 -7.95 9.64
CA ASP A 619 34.21 -6.75 10.31
C ASP A 619 33.86 -5.49 9.51
N VAL A 620 33.15 -4.54 10.13
CA VAL A 620 32.75 -3.26 9.53
C VAL A 620 33.10 -2.10 10.46
N ASN A 621 34.05 -1.28 10.03
CA ASN A 621 34.41 -0.02 10.66
C ASN A 621 34.09 1.16 9.74
N VAL A 622 33.03 1.88 10.06
CA VAL A 622 32.61 3.12 9.37
C VAL A 622 32.58 4.30 10.34
N SER A 623 33.50 4.29 11.32
CA SER A 623 33.63 5.35 12.33
C SER A 623 34.11 6.68 11.76
N HIS A 624 33.91 7.77 12.51
CA HIS A 624 34.31 9.14 12.13
C HIS A 624 33.65 9.67 10.83
N ASN A 625 32.42 9.24 10.53
CA ASN A 625 31.67 9.67 9.35
C ASN A 625 30.51 10.61 9.74
N LYS A 626 29.38 10.55 9.01
CA LYS A 626 28.18 11.37 9.21
C LYS A 626 26.91 10.53 9.04
N ILE A 627 26.99 9.25 9.38
CA ILE A 627 25.91 8.27 9.20
C ILE A 627 24.81 8.58 10.22
N GLU A 628 23.58 8.66 9.74
CA GLU A 628 22.37 8.91 10.56
C GLU A 628 21.47 7.66 10.59
N ASP A 629 21.40 6.94 9.47
CA ASP A 629 20.62 5.71 9.26
C ASP A 629 21.55 4.50 9.13
N ILE A 630 21.25 3.44 9.88
CA ILE A 630 21.97 2.15 9.89
C ILE A 630 21.11 0.95 9.48
N THR A 631 19.89 1.17 8.98
CA THR A 631 19.03 0.09 8.46
C THR A 631 19.67 -0.78 7.36
N PRO A 632 20.59 -0.29 6.50
CA PRO A 632 21.36 -1.15 5.57
C PRO A 632 22.17 -2.28 6.22
N LEU A 633 22.49 -2.19 7.51
CA LEU A 633 23.22 -3.26 8.22
C LEU A 633 22.36 -4.50 8.51
N SER A 634 21.02 -4.38 8.43
CA SER A 634 20.07 -5.45 8.74
C SER A 634 20.17 -6.69 7.84
N SER A 635 20.81 -6.60 6.67
CA SER A 635 21.03 -7.75 5.77
C SER A 635 22.35 -8.50 6.01
N LEU A 636 23.18 -8.07 6.98
CA LEU A 636 24.50 -8.65 7.24
C LEU A 636 24.45 -9.80 8.27
N GLU A 637 23.89 -10.93 7.85
CA GLU A 637 23.74 -12.17 8.64
C GLU A 637 25.08 -12.75 9.19
N ASN A 638 26.24 -12.29 8.70
CA ASN A 638 27.57 -12.79 9.09
C ASN A 638 28.38 -11.80 9.95
N LEU A 639 27.81 -10.66 10.37
CA LEU A 639 28.55 -9.57 10.99
C LEU A 639 28.93 -9.87 12.46
N GLN A 640 30.22 -9.75 12.79
CA GLN A 640 30.79 -10.10 14.09
C GLN A 640 31.50 -8.92 14.78
N TRP A 641 32.09 -7.99 14.03
CA TRP A 641 32.73 -6.78 14.57
C TRP A 641 32.14 -5.54 13.90
N LEU A 642 31.65 -4.59 14.70
CA LEU A 642 31.00 -3.38 14.21
C LEU A 642 31.50 -2.12 14.95
N ASN A 643 32.10 -1.19 14.22
CA ASN A 643 32.52 0.11 14.73
C ASN A 643 31.78 1.26 14.01
N LEU A 644 30.85 1.86 14.74
CA LEU A 644 29.99 2.97 14.33
C LEU A 644 30.33 4.28 15.07
N ALA A 645 31.42 4.31 15.85
CA ALA A 645 31.78 5.45 16.70
C ALA A 645 31.95 6.78 15.94
N ASP A 646 31.67 7.89 16.61
CA ASP A 646 31.82 9.26 16.09
C ASP A 646 31.06 9.46 14.74
N ASN A 647 29.73 9.31 14.78
CA ASN A 647 28.77 9.49 13.69
C ASN A 647 27.55 10.33 14.18
N HIS A 648 26.40 10.30 13.49
CA HIS A 648 25.18 11.06 13.85
C HIS A 648 23.97 10.14 14.15
N ILE A 649 24.22 8.89 14.54
CA ILE A 649 23.20 7.84 14.72
C ILE A 649 22.34 8.18 15.93
N LYS A 650 21.02 8.02 15.79
CA LYS A 650 20.00 8.31 16.82
C LYS A 650 19.22 7.07 17.25
N ASP A 651 18.87 6.23 16.28
CA ASP A 651 18.17 4.96 16.47
C ASP A 651 19.15 3.79 16.33
N VAL A 652 19.09 2.85 17.26
CA VAL A 652 19.90 1.62 17.30
C VAL A 652 19.06 0.35 17.30
N SER A 653 17.74 0.46 17.06
CA SER A 653 16.78 -0.67 17.08
C SER A 653 17.21 -1.85 16.21
N VAL A 654 17.82 -1.57 15.05
CA VAL A 654 18.37 -2.56 14.10
C VAL A 654 19.41 -3.49 14.76
N LEU A 655 20.20 -2.97 15.70
CA LEU A 655 21.29 -3.72 16.34
C LEU A 655 20.78 -4.76 17.33
N GLY A 656 19.57 -4.59 17.90
CA GLY A 656 19.00 -5.52 18.87
C GLY A 656 18.73 -6.92 18.32
N SER A 657 18.62 -7.06 16.99
CA SER A 657 18.51 -8.35 16.30
C SER A 657 19.85 -8.95 15.87
N MET A 658 20.97 -8.23 15.97
CA MET A 658 22.29 -8.65 15.45
C MET A 658 23.08 -9.48 16.47
N LEU A 659 22.48 -10.59 16.93
CA LEU A 659 22.94 -11.36 18.10
C LEU A 659 24.28 -12.10 17.92
N ASP A 660 24.75 -12.27 16.68
CA ASP A 660 26.06 -12.88 16.37
C ASP A 660 27.24 -11.88 16.46
N LEU A 661 26.97 -10.61 16.83
CA LEU A 661 28.03 -9.64 17.13
C LEU A 661 28.88 -10.08 18.34
N LEU A 662 30.19 -9.90 18.20
CA LEU A 662 31.22 -10.15 19.22
C LEU A 662 31.87 -8.86 19.73
N SER A 663 31.60 -7.73 19.07
CA SER A 663 32.15 -6.40 19.39
C SER A 663 31.32 -5.30 18.73
N LEU A 664 30.90 -4.31 19.52
CA LEU A 664 30.12 -3.15 19.07
C LEU A 664 30.67 -1.87 19.70
N LYS A 665 30.93 -0.84 18.88
CA LYS A 665 31.35 0.49 19.32
C LYS A 665 30.41 1.56 18.77
N LEU A 666 29.81 2.34 19.67
CA LEU A 666 28.78 3.35 19.39
C LEU A 666 29.12 4.74 19.94
N ALA A 667 30.24 4.89 20.64
CA ALA A 667 30.60 6.13 21.33
C ALA A 667 30.71 7.35 20.39
N GLY A 668 30.20 8.50 20.83
CA GLY A 668 30.23 9.74 20.04
C GLY A 668 29.13 9.84 18.98
N ASN A 669 27.96 9.28 19.21
CA ASN A 669 26.77 9.43 18.36
C ASN A 669 25.73 10.38 19.02
N GLU A 670 24.47 10.32 18.60
CA GLU A 670 23.35 11.13 19.13
C GLU A 670 22.26 10.23 19.76
N ILE A 671 22.65 9.07 20.28
CA ILE A 671 21.76 8.00 20.77
C ILE A 671 21.06 8.44 22.07
N ARG A 672 19.73 8.24 22.13
CA ARG A 672 18.86 8.58 23.26
C ARG A 672 18.31 7.37 24.03
N ASP A 673 18.28 6.21 23.39
CA ASP A 673 17.71 4.97 23.89
C ASP A 673 18.67 3.83 23.59
N VAL A 674 19.11 3.13 24.64
CA VAL A 674 20.05 2.00 24.56
C VAL A 674 19.38 0.65 24.86
N ARG A 675 18.06 0.62 25.08
CA ARG A 675 17.32 -0.62 25.34
C ARG A 675 17.48 -1.70 24.26
N PRO A 676 17.55 -1.37 22.95
CA PRO A 676 17.83 -2.38 21.93
C PRO A 676 19.16 -3.12 22.13
N LEU A 677 20.10 -2.54 22.89
CA LEU A 677 21.44 -3.10 23.11
C LEU A 677 21.52 -4.04 24.33
N ILE A 678 20.47 -4.14 25.15
CA ILE A 678 20.46 -4.93 26.40
C ILE A 678 20.89 -6.38 26.15
N GLN A 679 20.34 -7.02 25.12
CA GLN A 679 20.66 -8.41 24.82
C GLN A 679 22.10 -8.60 24.31
N LEU A 680 22.71 -7.59 23.70
CA LEU A 680 24.12 -7.62 23.31
C LEU A 680 25.05 -7.38 24.51
N GLY A 681 24.67 -6.46 25.41
CA GLY A 681 25.43 -6.12 26.63
C GLY A 681 25.54 -7.26 27.65
N GLN A 682 24.78 -8.34 27.47
CA GLN A 682 24.91 -9.58 28.25
C GLN A 682 26.12 -10.43 27.82
N TRP A 683 26.64 -10.25 26.60
CA TRP A 683 27.71 -11.09 26.03
C TRP A 683 29.08 -10.41 26.06
N PHE A 684 29.13 -9.09 25.84
CA PHE A 684 30.37 -8.31 25.82
C PHE A 684 30.10 -6.84 26.20
N SER A 685 31.17 -6.08 26.50
CA SER A 685 31.03 -4.66 26.86
C SER A 685 30.87 -3.75 25.64
N ILE A 686 29.90 -2.84 25.73
CA ILE A 686 29.52 -1.91 24.66
C ILE A 686 29.87 -0.49 25.11
N ASP A 687 30.78 0.16 24.38
CA ASP A 687 31.05 1.59 24.55
C ASP A 687 30.06 2.40 23.71
N ALA A 688 29.02 2.91 24.39
CA ALA A 688 28.08 3.90 23.89
C ALA A 688 28.28 5.27 24.59
N GLY A 689 29.46 5.55 25.15
CA GLY A 689 29.75 6.80 25.83
C GLY A 689 29.90 8.01 24.89
N ARG A 690 30.24 9.17 25.46
CA ARG A 690 30.54 10.42 24.71
C ARG A 690 29.41 10.91 23.79
N GLN A 691 28.15 10.50 23.97
CA GLN A 691 27.04 10.92 23.09
C GLN A 691 26.88 12.46 23.10
N LYS A 692 26.49 13.04 21.97
CA LYS A 692 26.25 14.49 21.82
C LYS A 692 24.85 14.74 21.28
N ILE A 693 23.88 14.84 22.17
CA ILE A 693 22.46 14.95 21.82
C ILE A 693 22.10 16.43 21.65
N ILE A 694 21.49 16.81 20.52
CA ILE A 694 20.95 18.15 20.30
C ILE A 694 19.42 18.07 20.33
N LEU A 695 18.76 19.00 21.02
CA LEU A 695 17.30 19.05 21.18
C LEU A 695 16.69 20.24 20.42
N ASN A 696 15.40 20.12 20.09
CA ASN A 696 14.60 21.21 19.50
C ASN A 696 14.47 22.37 20.51
N GLU A 697 14.34 23.60 20.03
CA GLU A 697 14.25 24.79 20.89
C GLU A 697 13.04 24.75 21.83
N ALA A 698 13.18 25.33 23.02
CA ALA A 698 12.14 25.40 24.05
C ALA A 698 12.16 26.77 24.75
N LYS A 699 11.08 27.14 25.44
CA LYS A 699 10.88 28.48 26.01
C LYS A 699 11.41 28.59 27.44
N VAL A 700 11.77 29.82 27.86
CA VAL A 700 12.15 30.09 29.26
C VAL A 700 11.02 29.68 30.22
N ASN A 701 11.38 28.90 31.25
CA ASN A 701 10.51 28.25 32.22
C ASN A 701 9.53 27.19 31.66
N GLU A 702 9.77 26.67 30.47
CA GLU A 702 9.12 25.44 29.98
C GLU A 702 9.65 24.21 30.74
N GLU A 703 8.78 23.21 30.94
CA GLU A 703 9.08 21.95 31.63
C GLU A 703 9.20 20.83 30.59
N ILE A 704 10.38 20.25 30.48
CA ILE A 704 10.79 19.37 29.38
C ILE A 704 11.22 18.03 29.98
N GLN A 705 10.55 16.93 29.62
CA GLN A 705 11.05 15.60 30.00
C GLN A 705 12.42 15.35 29.33
N VAL A 706 13.43 14.95 30.09
CA VAL A 706 14.75 14.61 29.54
C VAL A 706 14.60 13.43 28.57
N PRO A 707 14.87 13.58 27.26
CA PRO A 707 14.60 12.54 26.27
C PRO A 707 15.80 11.60 26.14
N VAL A 708 16.24 11.05 27.28
CA VAL A 708 17.37 10.11 27.39
C VAL A 708 16.97 9.04 28.42
N TYR A 709 16.98 7.79 27.99
CA TYR A 709 16.39 6.67 28.72
C TYR A 709 17.45 5.67 29.20
N ASP A 710 17.17 5.02 30.32
CA ASP A 710 17.95 3.90 30.85
C ASP A 710 17.57 2.56 30.17
N LEU A 711 17.88 1.43 30.83
CA LEU A 711 17.66 0.08 30.28
C LEU A 711 16.24 -0.43 30.58
N GLU A 712 15.61 0.12 31.61
CA GLU A 712 14.23 -0.10 32.01
C GLU A 712 13.28 0.69 31.09
N GLY A 713 13.75 1.85 30.61
CA GLY A 713 13.00 2.78 29.78
C GLY A 713 12.50 4.01 30.51
N GLU A 714 12.92 4.19 31.76
CA GLU A 714 12.65 5.37 32.55
C GLU A 714 13.63 6.50 32.19
N THR A 715 13.39 7.69 32.71
CA THR A 715 14.21 8.87 32.40
C THR A 715 15.45 8.91 33.29
N ILE A 716 16.65 9.02 32.71
CA ILE A 716 17.90 9.01 33.50
C ILE A 716 17.90 10.14 34.54
N GLU A 717 17.96 9.76 35.83
CA GLU A 717 18.00 10.72 36.96
C GLU A 717 19.40 11.29 37.24
N ASN A 718 20.47 10.61 36.82
CA ASN A 718 21.86 11.06 37.05
C ASN A 718 22.27 12.19 36.08
N ILE A 719 21.65 13.37 36.27
CA ILE A 719 21.85 14.55 35.42
C ILE A 719 22.75 15.59 36.09
N LYS A 720 23.83 15.93 35.40
CA LYS A 720 24.79 16.97 35.80
C LYS A 720 24.65 18.21 34.93
N LEU A 721 23.95 19.21 35.44
CA LEU A 721 23.84 20.53 34.82
C LEU A 721 25.23 21.14 34.59
N THR A 722 25.45 21.74 33.41
CA THR A 722 26.70 22.43 33.05
C THR A 722 26.47 23.92 32.79
N SER A 723 25.29 24.32 32.29
CA SER A 723 24.85 25.71 32.21
C SER A 723 24.10 26.17 33.47
N GLU A 724 24.10 27.48 33.72
CA GLU A 724 23.37 28.11 34.82
C GLU A 724 21.85 28.26 34.53
N GLY A 725 21.07 28.42 35.59
CA GLY A 725 19.62 28.63 35.51
C GLY A 725 18.78 27.38 35.23
N GLY A 726 19.38 26.18 35.28
CA GLY A 726 18.67 24.91 35.16
C GLY A 726 18.18 24.39 36.52
N THR A 727 17.02 23.75 36.53
CA THR A 727 16.59 22.84 37.59
C THR A 727 16.14 21.51 36.98
N PHE A 728 16.39 20.42 37.72
CA PHE A 728 16.02 19.07 37.31
C PHE A 728 15.38 18.35 38.51
N ASN A 729 14.20 17.76 38.31
CA ASN A 729 13.51 16.92 39.30
C ASN A 729 12.72 15.82 38.58
N ASN A 730 12.82 14.56 39.02
CA ASN A 730 12.01 13.43 38.54
C ASN A 730 11.93 13.33 37.00
N GLY A 731 13.07 13.42 36.31
CA GLY A 731 13.13 13.38 34.84
C GLY A 731 12.76 14.69 34.12
N VAL A 732 12.17 15.67 34.80
CA VAL A 732 11.79 16.97 34.22
C VAL A 732 12.92 17.98 34.36
N MET A 733 13.31 18.57 33.23
CA MET A 733 14.26 19.67 33.09
C MET A 733 13.53 21.00 32.91
N LYS A 734 14.01 22.08 33.54
CA LYS A 734 13.46 23.44 33.43
C LYS A 734 14.57 24.48 33.41
N TRP A 735 14.49 25.46 32.50
CA TRP A 735 15.51 26.50 32.34
C TRP A 735 14.94 27.92 32.53
N SER A 736 15.45 28.65 33.52
CA SER A 736 14.97 30.00 33.89
C SER A 736 15.67 31.15 33.16
N THR A 737 16.57 30.84 32.21
CA THR A 737 17.33 31.83 31.43
C THR A 737 17.45 31.39 29.97
N PRO A 738 17.54 32.32 29.00
CA PRO A 738 17.68 32.01 27.57
C PRO A 738 19.11 31.65 27.14
N GLY A 739 19.28 31.24 25.89
CA GLY A 739 20.54 30.86 25.25
C GLY A 739 20.83 29.34 25.28
N GLU A 740 21.99 28.93 24.73
CA GLU A 740 22.40 27.52 24.71
C GLU A 740 22.61 26.96 26.12
N LYS A 741 21.88 25.89 26.45
CA LYS A 741 21.96 25.17 27.72
C LYS A 741 22.53 23.78 27.52
N VAL A 742 23.41 23.41 28.44
CA VAL A 742 24.17 22.17 28.40
C VAL A 742 24.00 21.43 29.73
N TYR A 743 23.69 20.14 29.63
CA TYR A 743 23.74 19.20 30.74
C TYR A 743 24.38 17.89 30.30
N LYS A 744 24.77 17.06 31.26
CA LYS A 744 25.37 15.74 31.03
C LYS A 744 24.57 14.67 31.74
N PHE A 745 24.61 13.46 31.21
CA PHE A 745 24.06 12.25 31.81
C PHE A 745 25.16 11.19 31.86
N ASP A 746 25.15 10.36 32.90
CA ASP A 746 26.06 9.22 33.05
C ASP A 746 25.30 8.04 33.67
N LEU A 747 25.20 6.93 32.95
CA LEU A 747 24.60 5.70 33.47
C LEU A 747 25.68 4.86 34.16
N GLU A 748 25.99 5.21 35.40
CA GLU A 748 26.84 4.41 36.30
C GLU A 748 26.08 3.13 36.73
N SER A 749 25.98 2.17 35.81
CA SER A 749 25.38 0.85 36.04
C SER A 749 26.46 -0.16 36.43
N ASP A 750 26.56 -0.44 37.73
CA ASP A 750 27.45 -1.48 38.28
C ASP A 750 27.10 -2.91 37.76
N GLU A 751 25.89 -3.09 37.23
CA GLU A 751 25.32 -4.41 36.89
C GLU A 751 25.31 -4.73 35.38
N THR A 752 25.66 -3.79 34.49
CA THR A 752 25.58 -4.01 33.03
C THR A 752 26.82 -3.57 32.25
N SER A 753 27.15 -4.32 31.19
CA SER A 753 28.38 -4.10 30.40
C SER A 753 28.31 -2.87 29.45
N ILE A 754 27.26 -2.05 29.52
CA ILE A 754 26.96 -0.97 28.57
C ILE A 754 27.34 0.38 29.20
N CYS A 755 28.44 0.97 28.72
CA CYS A 755 28.83 2.33 29.13
C CYS A 755 28.00 3.34 28.34
N PHE A 756 27.04 4.02 28.97
CA PHE A 756 26.18 5.01 28.32
C PHE A 756 26.25 6.38 29.01
N ASN A 757 26.85 7.36 28.34
CA ASN A 757 26.97 8.73 28.84
C ASN A 757 27.11 9.75 27.72
N GLY A 758 26.85 11.00 28.04
CA GLY A 758 26.87 12.05 27.03
C GLY A 758 26.65 13.46 27.54
N THR A 759 26.53 14.36 26.58
CA THR A 759 26.24 15.78 26.75
C THR A 759 25.03 16.12 25.89
N VAL A 760 24.03 16.75 26.51
CA VAL A 760 22.82 17.23 25.83
C VAL A 760 22.91 18.75 25.68
N ILE A 761 22.54 19.25 24.51
CA ILE A 761 22.54 20.67 24.15
C ILE A 761 21.12 21.07 23.73
N GLN A 762 20.63 22.15 24.32
CA GLN A 762 19.26 22.63 24.25
C GLN A 762 19.29 24.15 24.07
N ASN A 763 18.79 24.71 22.96
CA ASN A 763 18.61 26.16 22.89
C ASN A 763 17.35 26.56 23.66
N ILE A 764 17.43 27.63 24.46
CA ILE A 764 16.28 28.18 25.18
C ILE A 764 15.98 29.59 24.68
N VAL A 765 14.79 29.80 24.13
CA VAL A 765 14.33 31.09 23.61
C VAL A 765 13.50 31.84 24.64
N GLU A 766 13.52 33.17 24.58
CA GLU A 766 12.67 33.99 25.45
C GLU A 766 11.18 33.76 25.13
N LYS A 767 10.34 33.93 26.14
CA LYS A 767 8.89 33.77 25.98
C LYS A 767 8.31 35.04 25.38
N GLU A 768 7.94 35.00 24.11
CA GLU A 768 7.25 36.11 23.45
C GLU A 768 5.95 36.47 24.19
N GLU A 769 5.84 37.75 24.57
CA GLU A 769 4.60 38.32 25.08
C GLU A 769 3.76 38.80 23.90
N VAL A 770 2.63 38.12 23.65
CA VAL A 770 1.67 38.53 22.61
C VAL A 770 0.94 39.79 23.05
N THR A 771 1.46 40.95 22.67
CA THR A 771 0.81 42.25 22.89
C THR A 771 -0.22 42.54 21.81
N GLU A 772 -1.48 42.76 22.18
CA GLU A 772 -2.54 43.16 21.25
C GLU A 772 -2.22 44.51 20.54
N PRO A 773 -2.61 44.68 19.26
CA PRO A 773 -2.30 45.89 18.50
C PRO A 773 -3.24 47.07 18.84
N THR A 774 -2.87 47.89 19.83
CA THR A 774 -3.47 49.22 20.01
C THR A 774 -2.84 50.27 19.09
N LYS A 775 -3.66 51.24 18.65
CA LYS A 775 -3.38 52.15 17.54
C LYS A 775 -2.48 53.35 17.87
N GLU A 776 -1.81 53.83 16.82
CA GLU A 776 -1.58 55.24 16.43
C GLU A 776 -1.38 56.29 17.54
N VAL A 777 -0.21 56.96 17.55
CA VAL A 777 -0.05 58.37 17.08
C VAL A 777 1.43 58.80 17.13
N GLU A 778 1.73 59.86 16.37
CA GLU A 778 2.95 60.66 16.18
C GLU A 778 3.66 61.11 17.51
N GLU A 779 4.86 61.72 17.59
CA GLU A 779 5.70 62.53 16.67
C GLU A 779 7.19 62.45 17.18
N ILE A 780 8.23 62.12 16.37
CA ILE A 780 9.22 63.02 15.69
C ILE A 780 10.16 63.91 16.58
N LYS A 781 11.49 63.88 16.28
CA LYS A 781 12.58 64.88 16.56
C LYS A 781 13.25 64.94 17.96
N GLU A 782 14.59 64.86 18.05
CA GLU A 782 15.63 65.93 18.25
C GLU A 782 15.72 66.48 19.72
N GLU A 783 16.86 66.90 20.32
CA GLU A 783 18.21 67.24 19.82
C GLU A 783 19.30 67.22 20.95
N VAL A 784 20.55 66.80 20.62
CA VAL A 784 21.86 67.47 20.95
C VAL A 784 22.53 67.49 22.37
N LYS A 785 23.89 67.58 22.34
CA LYS A 785 24.93 68.04 23.33
C LYS A 785 25.72 67.07 24.24
N GLU A 786 26.88 66.65 23.71
CA GLU A 786 28.28 66.90 24.18
C GLU A 786 28.51 67.86 25.39
N PRO A 787 29.61 67.68 26.18
CA PRO A 787 30.99 68.03 25.75
C PRO A 787 32.10 66.99 26.15
N ILE A 788 33.35 66.94 25.62
CA ILE A 788 34.40 67.95 25.30
C ILE A 788 35.02 68.57 26.60
N LYS A 789 36.33 68.72 26.85
CA LYS A 789 37.67 68.48 26.19
C LYS A 789 38.77 68.52 27.31
N GLU A 790 40.08 68.23 27.20
CA GLU A 790 41.06 67.70 26.21
C GLU A 790 42.11 66.86 27.04
N VAL A 791 43.46 66.74 26.97
CA VAL A 791 44.64 67.24 26.19
C VAL A 791 45.88 66.32 26.42
N GLU A 792 46.98 66.53 25.69
CA GLU A 792 48.35 65.93 25.80
C GLU A 792 48.47 64.40 25.53
N GLU A 793 49.07 64.01 24.38
CA GLU A 793 50.51 63.67 24.15
C GLU A 793 50.91 62.28 24.72
N THR A 794 51.55 61.34 23.99
CA THR A 794 52.32 61.33 22.71
C THR A 794 51.77 60.25 21.72
N LYS A 795 51.95 60.26 20.38
CA LYS A 795 53.18 60.13 19.54
C LYS A 795 54.03 58.90 19.94
N GLU A 796 54.57 58.02 19.07
CA GLU A 796 54.57 57.79 17.59
C GLU A 796 54.52 56.25 17.38
N GLU A 797 54.02 55.62 16.30
CA GLU A 797 54.30 55.73 14.85
C GLU A 797 55.71 55.27 14.43
N VAL A 798 55.93 55.01 13.12
CA VAL A 798 57.20 54.57 12.45
C VAL A 798 57.51 53.04 12.53
N LYS A 799 57.59 52.27 11.43
CA LYS A 799 57.36 52.57 9.99
C LYS A 799 57.11 51.32 9.11
N GLU A 800 56.27 51.51 8.10
CA GLU A 800 56.25 50.84 6.77
C GLU A 800 57.51 51.19 5.92
N PRO A 801 57.73 50.70 4.66
CA PRO A 801 56.87 49.90 3.75
C PRO A 801 57.57 48.61 3.23
N VAL A 802 57.06 47.81 2.27
CA VAL A 802 56.97 48.05 0.81
C VAL A 802 55.99 47.07 0.12
N LYS A 803 54.85 47.62 -0.37
CA LYS A 803 54.22 47.49 -1.72
C LYS A 803 53.96 46.10 -2.34
N GLU A 804 52.93 45.82 -3.16
CA GLU A 804 51.69 46.47 -3.68
C GLU A 804 50.92 45.37 -4.48
N ILE A 805 49.64 45.38 -4.88
CA ILE A 805 48.41 46.23 -4.81
C ILE A 805 47.20 45.20 -4.82
N GLU A 806 45.86 45.37 -4.90
CA GLU A 806 44.78 46.34 -5.23
C GLU A 806 43.63 46.08 -4.19
N GLU A 807 42.69 46.97 -3.81
CA GLU A 807 41.63 47.71 -4.53
C GLU A 807 40.52 46.83 -5.18
N ILE A 808 39.19 47.04 -5.02
CA ILE A 808 38.31 48.08 -4.42
C ILE A 808 37.15 47.33 -3.67
N LYS A 809 36.77 47.60 -2.40
CA LYS A 809 35.69 48.51 -1.90
C LYS A 809 34.30 48.38 -2.64
N GLU A 810 33.10 48.51 -2.06
CA GLU A 810 32.57 48.74 -0.69
C GLU A 810 31.02 48.54 -0.65
N GLU A 811 30.39 48.33 0.54
CA GLU A 811 28.97 48.66 0.91
C GLU A 811 27.75 48.02 0.14
N VAL A 812 26.48 47.91 0.60
CA VAL A 812 25.69 48.25 1.83
C VAL A 812 24.76 47.04 2.23
N LYS A 813 23.97 47.14 3.31
CA LYS A 813 23.08 46.10 3.94
C LYS A 813 21.61 46.01 3.43
N GLU A 814 20.98 44.85 3.72
CA GLU A 814 19.57 44.63 4.20
C GLU A 814 18.36 45.01 3.29
N PRO A 815 17.11 44.45 3.45
CA PRO A 815 16.40 44.08 4.71
C PRO A 815 15.74 42.67 4.77
N VAL A 816 14.87 42.47 5.77
CA VAL A 816 14.25 41.20 6.24
C VAL A 816 12.74 41.10 5.94
N LYS A 817 12.26 39.89 5.60
CA LYS A 817 10.90 39.27 5.71
C LYS A 817 10.92 37.97 4.85
N GLU A 818 10.12 36.91 5.05
CA GLU A 818 9.01 36.54 5.97
C GLU A 818 9.13 34.99 6.21
N VAL A 819 8.90 34.46 7.42
CA VAL A 819 7.63 33.89 7.97
C VAL A 819 7.21 32.58 7.25
N GLU A 820 7.29 31.39 7.87
CA GLU A 820 6.33 30.75 8.82
C GLU A 820 5.11 30.14 8.07
N GLU A 821 4.90 28.82 8.06
CA GLU A 821 4.00 28.03 8.94
C GLU A 821 3.88 26.60 8.32
N THR A 822 3.29 25.53 8.89
CA THR A 822 2.82 25.17 10.24
C THR A 822 2.93 23.64 10.39
N LYS A 823 3.07 23.14 11.62
CA LYS A 823 2.63 21.78 12.02
C LYS A 823 2.25 21.76 13.50
N GLU A 824 0.97 21.97 13.79
CA GLU A 824 0.33 21.41 14.99
C GLU A 824 0.44 19.88 14.90
N GLU A 825 0.96 19.21 15.94
CA GLU A 825 0.28 18.88 17.20
C GLU A 825 -0.99 18.03 17.05
N VAL A 826 -0.93 16.82 17.60
CA VAL A 826 -2.10 16.15 18.17
C VAL A 826 -1.80 16.00 19.66
N LYS A 827 -2.54 16.72 20.49
CA LYS A 827 -2.52 16.54 21.95
C LYS A 827 -3.37 15.33 22.32
N GLU A 828 -2.87 14.44 23.18
CA GLU A 828 -3.75 13.54 23.94
C GLU A 828 -4.34 14.28 25.16
N PRO A 829 -5.64 14.12 25.46
CA PRO A 829 -6.23 14.68 26.67
C PRO A 829 -6.20 13.67 27.83
N VAL A 830 -5.46 13.99 28.90
CA VAL A 830 -5.59 13.30 30.20
C VAL A 830 -6.33 14.20 31.19
N LYS A 831 -7.42 13.67 31.77
CA LYS A 831 -8.01 14.16 33.04
C LYS A 831 -8.42 12.95 33.90
N GLU A 832 -7.99 12.86 35.16
CA GLU A 832 -8.55 13.53 36.38
C GLU A 832 -9.91 12.87 36.75
N ILE A 833 -10.14 12.28 37.94
CA ILE A 833 -10.21 12.91 39.27
C ILE A 833 -10.29 11.85 40.43
N GLU A 834 -9.83 12.21 41.65
CA GLU A 834 -10.15 11.73 43.03
C GLU A 834 -10.25 10.21 43.38
N GLU A 835 -9.42 9.68 44.29
CA GLU A 835 -9.51 9.68 45.79
C GLU A 835 -10.59 8.76 46.43
N THR A 836 -10.16 7.77 47.25
CA THR A 836 -10.41 7.75 48.72
C THR A 836 -9.75 6.54 49.43
N LYS A 837 -9.56 6.65 50.75
CA LYS A 837 -9.22 5.56 51.71
C LYS A 837 -10.54 4.89 52.19
N GLU A 838 -10.64 3.81 52.96
CA GLU A 838 -9.79 3.08 53.92
C GLU A 838 -10.36 1.62 53.99
N GLU A 839 -9.68 0.55 54.45
CA GLU A 839 -9.58 0.19 55.88
C GLU A 839 -8.54 -0.93 56.14
N VAL A 840 -8.03 -0.88 57.38
CA VAL A 840 -7.05 -1.72 58.09
C VAL A 840 -7.41 -3.22 58.19
N LYS A 841 -6.44 -4.14 57.95
CA LYS A 841 -6.01 -5.20 58.91
C LYS A 841 -4.84 -6.10 58.49
N GLU A 842 -3.70 -5.87 59.15
CA GLU A 842 -2.67 -6.87 59.51
C GLU A 842 -3.16 -7.72 60.73
N PRO A 843 -2.41 -8.71 61.32
CA PRO A 843 -0.98 -9.04 61.15
C PRO A 843 -0.60 -10.55 61.01
N ALA A 844 0.72 -10.79 60.92
CA ALA A 844 1.47 -11.97 61.39
C ALA A 844 1.37 -13.32 60.61
N LYS A 845 2.42 -14.15 60.48
CA LYS A 845 3.85 -14.06 60.90
C LYS A 845 4.74 -15.06 60.10
N GLU A 846 6.05 -14.75 60.01
CA GLU A 846 7.30 -15.60 60.01
C GLU A 846 7.22 -17.12 59.64
N VAL A 847 8.23 -17.80 59.05
CA VAL A 847 9.71 -17.80 59.27
C VAL A 847 10.48 -18.22 57.99
N ALA A 848 11.80 -17.97 57.93
CA ALA A 848 12.81 -18.46 56.97
C ALA A 848 12.89 -20.01 56.80
N GLY A 849 13.65 -20.61 55.88
CA GLY A 849 14.55 -20.07 54.83
C GLY A 849 16.02 -20.56 54.92
N THR A 850 16.44 -21.42 53.99
CA THR A 850 17.82 -21.88 53.62
C THR A 850 17.71 -22.53 52.23
N LYS A 851 18.53 -22.32 51.17
CA LYS A 851 19.99 -22.16 50.93
C LYS A 851 20.79 -23.48 50.86
N GLU A 852 21.82 -23.47 50.01
CA GLU A 852 22.67 -24.59 49.51
C GLU A 852 21.95 -25.52 48.47
N GLU A 853 22.31 -25.68 47.18
CA GLU A 853 23.55 -25.57 46.36
C GLU A 853 24.25 -26.95 46.12
N VAL A 854 25.04 -27.02 45.03
CA VAL A 854 26.10 -28.03 44.72
C VAL A 854 25.73 -29.28 43.88
N LYS A 855 25.91 -29.12 42.55
CA LYS A 855 26.51 -30.07 41.56
C LYS A 855 25.76 -31.32 41.03
N GLU A 856 25.56 -31.29 39.71
CA GLU A 856 26.09 -32.21 38.66
C GLU A 856 27.09 -33.34 39.08
N PRO A 857 27.25 -34.45 38.29
CA PRO A 857 27.44 -34.39 36.82
C PRO A 857 26.86 -35.50 35.91
N ALA A 858 26.55 -35.04 34.69
CA ALA A 858 26.77 -35.57 33.34
C ALA A 858 27.12 -37.05 32.98
N LYS A 859 26.79 -37.34 31.70
CA LYS A 859 27.39 -38.27 30.70
C LYS A 859 26.72 -39.61 30.34
N GLU A 860 26.15 -39.60 29.13
CA GLU A 860 26.43 -40.49 27.97
C GLU A 860 26.46 -42.02 28.14
N VAL A 861 25.50 -42.68 27.48
CA VAL A 861 25.78 -43.84 26.59
C VAL A 861 24.95 -43.66 25.31
N ALA A 862 25.50 -44.03 24.16
CA ALA A 862 24.84 -43.94 22.86
C ALA A 862 24.96 -45.25 22.06
N GLY A 863 24.11 -45.38 21.02
CA GLY A 863 24.17 -46.45 20.02
C GLY A 863 23.07 -47.51 20.15
N THR A 864 22.40 -48.02 19.11
CA THR A 864 22.07 -47.63 17.72
C THR A 864 21.63 -48.91 17.01
N LYS A 865 20.52 -48.86 16.26
CA LYS A 865 20.15 -49.79 15.16
C LYS A 865 20.12 -51.31 15.42
N GLU A 866 18.95 -51.91 15.18
CA GLU A 866 18.76 -52.69 13.94
C GLU A 866 17.28 -52.70 13.51
N GLU A 867 16.91 -53.45 12.46
CA GLU A 867 15.76 -53.16 11.60
C GLU A 867 14.83 -54.37 11.33
N VAL A 868 13.56 -54.08 10.98
CA VAL A 868 12.70 -54.82 10.02
C VAL A 868 11.97 -56.14 10.44
N LYS A 869 10.70 -56.24 9.95
CA LYS A 869 9.80 -57.42 9.72
C LYS A 869 8.79 -57.90 10.81
N GLU A 870 7.54 -57.44 10.61
CA GLU A 870 6.26 -58.20 10.50
C GLU A 870 6.37 -59.66 9.95
N PRO A 871 5.38 -60.59 10.16
CA PRO A 871 3.96 -60.36 9.77
C PRO A 871 2.77 -61.17 10.42
N VAL A 872 1.56 -60.57 10.40
CA VAL A 872 0.23 -61.12 9.94
C VAL A 872 -0.60 -62.19 10.74
N LYS A 873 -1.83 -61.78 11.18
CA LYS A 873 -3.14 -62.51 11.36
C LYS A 873 -3.27 -63.65 12.42
N GLU A 874 -4.41 -64.05 13.04
CA GLU A 874 -5.86 -63.65 13.28
C GLU A 874 -6.50 -64.72 14.26
N VAL A 875 -7.70 -64.71 14.89
CA VAL A 875 -8.84 -63.77 15.23
C VAL A 875 -9.82 -64.47 16.25
N GLU A 876 -10.87 -63.79 16.78
CA GLU A 876 -12.11 -64.32 17.47
C GLU A 876 -11.99 -65.03 18.87
N GLU A 877 -12.96 -65.01 19.84
CA GLU A 877 -14.21 -64.24 20.13
C GLU A 877 -14.71 -64.46 21.62
N ILE A 878 -15.92 -63.96 21.99
CA ILE A 878 -16.87 -64.30 23.13
C ILE A 878 -16.50 -63.97 24.62
N LYS A 879 -17.43 -63.74 25.61
CA LYS A 879 -18.91 -63.97 25.78
C LYS A 879 -19.64 -63.19 26.93
N GLU A 880 -20.97 -62.91 26.77
CA GLU A 880 -22.13 -62.84 27.74
C GLU A 880 -22.16 -61.94 29.02
N GLU A 881 -23.30 -61.55 29.67
CA GLU A 881 -24.78 -61.87 29.61
C GLU A 881 -25.65 -60.59 29.93
N VAL A 882 -27.01 -60.63 29.95
CA VAL A 882 -27.91 -59.43 30.02
C VAL A 882 -29.16 -59.59 30.92
N LYS A 883 -29.65 -58.51 31.60
CA LYS A 883 -31.05 -58.46 32.13
C LYS A 883 -31.74 -57.06 32.19
N GLU A 884 -33.06 -57.11 32.32
CA GLU A 884 -34.10 -56.07 32.06
C GLU A 884 -35.09 -55.98 33.28
N PRO A 885 -36.25 -55.23 33.32
CA PRO A 885 -37.43 -55.49 32.45
C PRO A 885 -38.37 -54.30 32.03
N ALA A 886 -38.97 -54.43 30.83
CA ALA A 886 -40.30 -54.02 30.30
C ALA A 886 -41.05 -52.75 30.82
N LYS A 887 -41.66 -51.92 29.95
CA LYS A 887 -42.88 -52.13 29.12
C LYS A 887 -43.19 -50.89 28.21
N GLU A 888 -44.05 -50.83 27.18
CA GLU A 888 -44.69 -51.74 26.19
C GLU A 888 -45.51 -50.91 25.13
N VAL A 889 -45.87 -51.51 23.97
CA VAL A 889 -47.06 -51.27 23.08
C VAL A 889 -47.42 -49.81 22.63
N ALA A 890 -47.60 -49.44 21.35
CA ALA A 890 -47.54 -50.11 20.03
C ALA A 890 -47.43 -49.06 18.89
N GLY A 891 -47.09 -49.38 17.63
CA GLY A 891 -46.68 -50.69 17.08
C GLY A 891 -46.53 -50.74 15.55
N THR A 892 -46.05 -51.89 15.06
CA THR A 892 -46.04 -52.43 13.66
C THR A 892 -45.31 -51.67 12.54
N LYS A 893 -44.40 -52.38 11.87
CA LYS A 893 -43.90 -52.09 10.51
C LYS A 893 -43.47 -53.39 9.81
N GLU A 894 -44.20 -53.75 8.75
CA GLU A 894 -44.01 -54.87 7.81
C GLU A 894 -44.64 -54.39 6.46
N GLU A 895 -44.31 -54.84 5.25
CA GLU A 895 -43.46 -55.94 4.77
C GLU A 895 -42.88 -55.60 3.35
N VAL A 896 -41.63 -56.00 3.05
CA VAL A 896 -41.17 -56.74 1.84
C VAL A 896 -41.30 -56.20 0.37
N LYS A 897 -40.21 -56.41 -0.41
CA LYS A 897 -40.01 -56.57 -1.89
C LYS A 897 -39.77 -55.38 -2.86
N GLU A 898 -39.03 -55.74 -3.91
CA GLU A 898 -38.71 -55.05 -5.19
C GLU A 898 -39.77 -55.40 -6.28
N PRO A 899 -39.61 -55.11 -7.61
CA PRO A 899 -38.68 -54.23 -8.35
C PRO A 899 -39.44 -53.30 -9.34
N ALA A 900 -38.79 -52.81 -10.41
CA ALA A 900 -39.33 -51.85 -11.38
C ALA A 900 -40.01 -52.46 -12.64
N LYS A 901 -40.97 -51.70 -13.21
CA LYS A 901 -41.50 -51.71 -14.62
C LYS A 901 -42.23 -50.36 -14.85
N GLU A 902 -42.12 -49.67 -15.99
CA GLU A 902 -42.89 -49.83 -17.26
C GLU A 902 -44.43 -49.67 -17.06
N VAL A 903 -45.22 -48.93 -17.87
CA VAL A 903 -44.99 -48.18 -19.14
C VAL A 903 -46.21 -47.24 -19.44
N GLU A 904 -46.09 -46.25 -20.35
CA GLU A 904 -47.10 -45.56 -21.25
C GLU A 904 -48.56 -45.24 -20.76
N GLU A 905 -49.36 -44.30 -21.32
CA GLU A 905 -49.26 -43.15 -22.24
C GLU A 905 -50.63 -42.36 -22.17
N ILE A 906 -50.83 -41.36 -23.03
CA ILE A 906 -52.11 -40.84 -23.60
C ILE A 906 -52.58 -39.47 -23.07
N LYS A 907 -53.13 -38.67 -24.00
CA LYS A 907 -53.64 -37.28 -23.85
C LYS A 907 -55.10 -37.21 -24.32
N GLU A 908 -55.83 -36.18 -23.88
CA GLU A 908 -56.98 -35.53 -24.54
C GLU A 908 -57.28 -34.21 -23.76
N GLU A 909 -57.92 -33.15 -24.26
CA GLU A 909 -58.02 -32.51 -25.59
C GLU A 909 -58.37 -31.00 -25.34
N VAL A 910 -57.90 -30.00 -26.12
CA VAL A 910 -58.61 -29.28 -27.23
C VAL A 910 -59.99 -28.68 -26.78
N LYS A 911 -60.32 -27.38 -26.96
CA LYS A 911 -60.48 -26.65 -28.24
C LYS A 911 -60.48 -25.09 -28.17
N GLU A 912 -60.74 -24.48 -29.34
CA GLU A 912 -60.59 -23.08 -29.78
C GLU A 912 -61.70 -22.07 -29.36
N GLU A 913 -61.39 -20.76 -29.44
CA GLU A 913 -62.13 -19.70 -30.19
C GLU A 913 -61.25 -18.41 -30.25
N VAL A 914 -61.47 -17.37 -31.09
CA VAL A 914 -61.72 -17.25 -32.55
C VAL A 914 -61.68 -15.74 -32.96
N LYS A 915 -61.26 -15.44 -34.21
CA LYS A 915 -61.39 -14.16 -34.97
C LYS A 915 -60.51 -12.92 -34.69
N GLU A 916 -59.99 -12.39 -35.81
CA GLU A 916 -59.51 -11.02 -36.07
C GLU A 916 -60.71 -10.12 -36.52
N PRO A 917 -60.58 -8.78 -36.67
CA PRO A 917 -60.16 -8.25 -37.99
C PRO A 917 -59.39 -6.89 -38.01
N ALA A 918 -58.46 -6.76 -38.96
CA ALA A 918 -58.36 -5.70 -40.01
C ALA A 918 -58.42 -4.16 -39.66
N LYS A 919 -57.88 -3.20 -40.43
CA LYS A 919 -57.32 -3.19 -41.81
C LYS A 919 -56.58 -1.88 -42.15
N GLU A 920 -55.76 -1.89 -43.22
CA GLU A 920 -55.42 -0.75 -44.13
C GLU A 920 -54.59 0.44 -43.56
N VAL A 921 -53.64 1.08 -44.28
CA VAL A 921 -53.02 0.89 -45.62
C VAL A 921 -51.64 1.61 -45.61
N ALA A 922 -50.63 1.39 -46.44
CA ALA A 922 -50.45 0.60 -47.68
C ALA A 922 -49.28 -0.42 -47.51
N GLY A 923 -48.34 -0.76 -48.42
CA GLY A 923 -47.93 -0.23 -49.75
C GLY A 923 -46.88 0.88 -49.66
N THR A 924 -45.96 1.06 -50.61
CA THR A 924 -45.69 0.41 -51.93
C THR A 924 -44.14 0.31 -52.14
N LYS A 925 -43.53 -0.14 -53.25
CA LYS A 925 -43.91 -0.36 -54.66
C LYS A 925 -42.89 -1.32 -55.33
N GLU A 926 -43.32 -2.06 -56.36
CA GLU A 926 -42.63 -2.53 -57.60
C GLU A 926 -41.12 -2.91 -57.58
N GLU A 927 -40.58 -4.02 -58.13
CA GLU A 927 -41.05 -5.26 -58.83
C GLU A 927 -39.84 -6.26 -58.92
N VAL A 928 -39.86 -7.55 -59.38
CA VAL A 928 -40.82 -8.69 -59.35
C VAL A 928 -40.20 -9.95 -60.07
N LYS A 929 -40.77 -11.18 -59.88
CA LYS A 929 -40.68 -12.41 -60.75
C LYS A 929 -39.33 -13.21 -60.83
N GLU A 930 -39.28 -14.54 -61.06
CA GLU A 930 -40.32 -15.62 -61.20
C GLU A 930 -39.78 -17.08 -61.02
N SER A 931 -40.62 -17.99 -60.47
CA SER A 931 -40.75 -19.46 -60.71
C SER A 931 -39.58 -20.48 -60.48
N ALA A 932 -39.80 -21.73 -60.94
CA ALA A 932 -39.97 -22.97 -60.15
C ALA A 932 -40.11 -24.24 -61.08
N THR A 933 -40.08 -25.55 -60.72
CA THR A 933 -39.82 -26.39 -59.51
C THR A 933 -39.83 -27.91 -59.88
N GLY A 934 -39.19 -28.79 -59.08
CA GLY A 934 -39.68 -30.17 -58.81
C GLY A 934 -38.89 -31.42 -59.30
N LEU A 935 -38.53 -32.31 -58.35
CA LEU A 935 -38.35 -33.80 -58.39
C LEU A 935 -37.41 -34.51 -59.41
N ASP A 936 -36.43 -35.31 -58.96
CA ASP A 936 -36.53 -36.78 -58.64
C ASP A 936 -35.20 -37.60 -58.77
N GLN A 937 -35.09 -38.68 -57.97
CA GLN A 937 -34.19 -39.88 -58.05
C GLN A 937 -32.62 -39.80 -58.01
N GLU A 938 -32.08 -40.31 -56.88
CA GLU A 938 -31.01 -41.33 -56.63
C GLU A 938 -29.95 -41.75 -57.70
N PRO A 939 -28.78 -42.40 -57.35
CA PRO A 939 -28.37 -42.98 -56.06
C PRO A 939 -26.87 -42.82 -55.62
N LYS A 940 -26.56 -43.32 -54.40
CA LYS A 940 -25.22 -43.75 -53.84
C LYS A 940 -24.16 -42.65 -53.55
N GLY A 941 -23.35 -42.78 -52.49
CA GLY A 941 -23.40 -43.77 -51.40
C GLY A 941 -22.24 -43.74 -50.38
N ASN A 942 -22.47 -44.42 -49.25
CA ASN A 942 -21.56 -44.94 -48.20
C ASN A 942 -20.37 -44.11 -47.66
N ASN A 943 -20.54 -43.71 -46.39
CA ASN A 943 -19.75 -44.18 -45.23
C ASN A 943 -18.26 -44.56 -45.38
N GLN A 944 -17.46 -43.87 -44.56
CA GLN A 944 -16.47 -44.44 -43.62
C GLN A 944 -15.50 -45.54 -44.10
N VAL A 945 -14.25 -45.15 -44.30
CA VAL A 945 -13.11 -45.83 -43.64
C VAL A 945 -12.09 -44.76 -43.21
N GLY A 946 -11.39 -44.97 -42.09
CA GLY A 946 -10.06 -44.41 -41.90
C GLY A 946 -9.00 -45.38 -42.46
N PRO A 947 -7.86 -45.57 -41.80
CA PRO A 947 -7.10 -44.61 -41.01
C PRO A 947 -5.61 -44.62 -41.47
N VAL A 948 -4.68 -44.12 -40.64
CA VAL A 948 -3.23 -44.41 -40.67
C VAL A 948 -2.44 -43.99 -41.92
N LYS A 949 -1.45 -43.09 -41.73
CA LYS A 949 -0.12 -43.26 -42.35
C LYS A 949 1.00 -42.46 -41.66
N VAL A 950 1.76 -43.09 -40.76
CA VAL A 950 3.21 -42.84 -40.58
C VAL A 950 3.88 -44.14 -40.12
N VAL A 951 4.61 -44.78 -41.04
CA VAL A 951 6.01 -45.30 -40.99
C VAL A 951 6.22 -45.94 -42.39
N GLY A 952 7.30 -45.73 -43.15
CA GLY A 952 8.44 -44.83 -42.95
C GLY A 952 9.77 -45.53 -43.27
N GLN A 953 10.24 -45.50 -44.52
CA GLN A 953 11.61 -45.94 -44.86
C GLN A 953 12.14 -45.39 -46.20
N GLU A 954 13.45 -45.14 -46.24
CA GLU A 954 14.41 -45.21 -47.35
C GLU A 954 14.18 -44.47 -48.70
N SER A 955 14.70 -43.24 -48.72
CA SER A 955 15.74 -42.74 -49.65
C SER A 955 16.09 -43.51 -50.95
N ALA A 956 16.02 -42.80 -52.09
CA ALA A 956 17.11 -42.80 -53.10
C ALA A 956 17.09 -41.57 -54.04
N LYS A 957 18.26 -41.35 -54.64
CA LYS A 957 18.69 -40.59 -55.85
C LYS A 957 17.63 -40.44 -56.99
N GLU A 958 17.75 -39.52 -57.97
CA GLU A 958 18.92 -38.73 -58.42
C GLU A 958 18.57 -37.43 -59.19
N LYS A 959 19.54 -36.49 -59.24
CA LYS A 959 19.93 -35.50 -60.28
C LYS A 959 18.97 -34.95 -61.37
N ASP A 960 19.34 -33.73 -61.78
CA ASP A 960 19.27 -33.15 -63.14
C ASP A 960 17.88 -32.85 -63.75
N SER A 961 17.73 -31.91 -64.69
CA SER A 961 18.49 -30.67 -65.00
C SER A 961 17.65 -29.78 -65.93
N ASN A 962 18.13 -28.58 -66.26
CA ASN A 962 17.78 -27.80 -67.47
C ASN A 962 16.28 -27.41 -67.65
N LYS A 963 15.94 -26.13 -67.47
CA LYS A 963 16.07 -25.03 -68.45
C LYS A 963 14.92 -24.93 -69.48
N ARG A 964 14.46 -23.67 -69.58
CA ARG A 964 14.15 -22.89 -70.80
C ARG A 964 12.75 -22.94 -71.44
N HIS A 965 12.24 -21.71 -71.57
CA HIS A 965 11.47 -21.16 -72.69
C HIS A 965 9.99 -21.58 -72.85
N ALA A 966 9.09 -20.68 -73.28
CA ALA A 966 9.19 -19.21 -73.39
C ALA A 966 7.81 -18.58 -73.60
N ASN A 967 7.75 -17.26 -73.43
CA ASN A 967 6.78 -16.33 -74.06
C ASN A 967 5.31 -16.45 -73.58
N LYS A 968 4.51 -15.37 -73.60
CA LYS A 968 4.59 -14.10 -74.36
C LYS A 968 4.15 -12.88 -73.50
N GLN A 969 4.54 -11.67 -73.96
CA GLN A 969 3.72 -10.47 -74.22
C GLN A 969 2.36 -10.34 -73.48
N GLU A 970 1.94 -9.19 -72.90
CA GLU A 970 2.30 -7.75 -73.00
C GLU A 970 1.80 -6.99 -71.72
N GLU A 971 2.09 -5.72 -71.40
CA GLU A 971 2.77 -4.63 -72.13
C GLU A 971 3.53 -3.64 -71.17
N ASN A 972 4.56 -2.96 -71.72
CA ASN A 972 5.15 -1.64 -71.38
C ASN A 972 5.21 -1.09 -69.93
N GLN A 973 6.40 -0.86 -69.34
CA GLN A 973 7.36 0.27 -69.56
C GLN A 973 6.84 1.65 -69.04
N LYS A 974 7.60 2.53 -68.35
CA LYS A 974 9.01 2.98 -68.45
C LYS A 974 9.52 3.51 -67.07
N SER A 975 10.81 3.70 -66.76
CA SER A 975 12.07 3.20 -67.34
C SER A 975 13.30 3.52 -66.45
N LEU A 976 14.20 2.55 -66.32
CA LEU A 976 15.67 2.67 -66.18
C LEU A 976 16.31 3.61 -65.13
N ALA A 977 17.13 3.02 -64.26
CA ALA A 977 18.29 3.66 -63.65
C ALA A 977 19.59 3.14 -64.30
N ALA A 978 20.70 3.90 -64.28
CA ALA A 978 22.07 3.38 -64.27
C ALA A 978 23.16 4.48 -64.09
N THR A 979 24.36 4.01 -63.70
CA THR A 979 25.70 4.63 -63.78
C THR A 979 25.99 5.94 -63.05
N GLY A 980 26.97 5.85 -62.14
CA GLY A 980 27.50 6.94 -61.33
C GLY A 980 28.47 7.90 -62.02
N GLY A 981 29.10 8.75 -61.20
CA GLY A 981 30.03 9.79 -61.63
C GLY A 981 30.48 10.64 -60.44
N GLN A 982 31.76 11.04 -60.42
CA GLN A 982 32.36 11.77 -59.30
C GLN A 982 32.03 13.27 -59.32
N ALA A 983 31.93 13.85 -58.12
CA ALA A 983 32.33 15.20 -57.72
C ALA A 983 32.35 16.35 -58.77
N ASN A 984 31.57 17.42 -58.50
CA ASN A 984 32.14 18.60 -57.83
C ASN A 984 31.11 19.66 -57.38
N THR A 985 31.51 20.37 -56.33
CA THR A 985 30.95 21.61 -55.72
C THR A 985 30.83 22.80 -56.68
N PRO A 986 30.19 23.96 -56.33
CA PRO A 986 29.62 24.39 -55.03
C PRO A 986 28.13 24.85 -55.19
N THR A 987 27.36 25.49 -54.28
CA THR A 987 27.41 26.03 -52.89
C THR A 987 25.93 26.12 -52.37
N LEU A 988 25.38 26.87 -51.40
CA LEU A 988 25.74 27.93 -50.41
C LEU A 988 24.62 27.97 -49.33
N LEU A 989 24.93 28.07 -48.02
CA LEU A 989 23.98 28.33 -46.88
C LEU A 989 22.85 27.27 -46.65
N SER A 990 22.30 27.04 -45.45
CA SER A 990 22.69 27.35 -44.07
C SER A 990 21.82 26.56 -43.07
N GLY A 991 22.36 26.16 -41.91
CA GLY A 991 21.60 25.57 -40.79
C GLY A 991 22.09 24.15 -40.42
N LEU A 992 22.41 23.93 -39.14
CA LEU A 992 23.01 22.68 -38.65
C LEU A 992 21.96 21.70 -38.10
N ALA A 993 22.21 20.40 -38.34
CA ALA A 993 21.76 19.31 -37.47
C ALA A 993 22.78 18.16 -37.55
N LEU A 994 23.52 17.89 -36.46
CA LEU A 994 24.37 16.69 -36.37
C LEU A 994 24.72 16.30 -34.92
N VAL A 995 24.58 14.99 -34.70
CA VAL A 995 24.81 14.14 -33.50
C VAL A 995 26.16 14.34 -32.80
N LEU A 996 26.22 14.24 -31.45
CA LEU A 996 27.10 13.33 -30.66
C LEU A 996 27.15 13.58 -29.13
N SER A 997 27.79 12.64 -28.41
CA SER A 997 28.05 12.55 -26.95
C SER A 997 26.84 12.21 -26.07
N ALA A 998 26.87 11.36 -25.03
CA ALA A 998 27.92 10.62 -24.29
C ALA A 998 28.66 11.34 -23.12
N LEU A 999 28.44 10.79 -21.92
CA LEU A 999 29.24 10.82 -20.66
C LEU A 999 29.27 12.06 -19.73
N SER A 1000 29.00 11.75 -18.45
CA SER A 1000 29.57 12.27 -17.18
C SER A 1000 29.35 13.74 -16.71
N MET A 1001 28.48 13.86 -15.70
CA MET A 1001 28.75 14.35 -14.32
C MET A 1001 29.26 15.78 -13.96
N PHE A 1002 28.79 16.21 -12.78
CA PHE A 1002 29.38 17.13 -11.77
C PHE A 1002 29.33 18.68 -11.92
N VAL A 1003 28.32 19.26 -11.25
CA VAL A 1003 28.32 20.45 -10.34
C VAL A 1003 29.41 21.53 -10.48
N PHE A 1004 29.05 22.79 -10.82
CA PHE A 1004 29.16 23.98 -9.92
C PHE A 1004 28.57 25.31 -10.47
N ARG A 1005 28.18 26.21 -9.53
CA ARG A 1005 27.83 27.66 -9.57
C ARG A 1005 27.67 28.45 -10.90
N LYS A 1006 26.46 29.01 -11.06
CA LYS A 1006 26.07 30.45 -10.96
C LYS A 1006 26.80 31.53 -11.81
N ARG A 1007 25.97 32.41 -12.43
CA ARG A 1007 26.24 33.60 -13.32
C ARG A 1007 26.26 33.24 -14.82
N LEU A 1008 25.71 34.06 -15.74
CA LEU A 1008 25.03 35.37 -15.61
C LEU A 1008 24.04 35.60 -16.78
N PHE A 1009 23.00 36.42 -16.57
CA PHE A 1009 22.17 36.99 -17.64
C PHE A 1009 22.98 37.92 -18.56
N LYS A 1010 22.67 37.92 -19.87
CA LYS A 1010 22.57 39.18 -20.64
C LYS A 1010 21.83 39.01 -21.98
N LYS A 1011 20.69 39.72 -22.06
CA LYS A 1011 19.66 39.69 -23.12
C LYS A 1011 18.84 38.40 -23.18
#